data_AF-A0A1Y0H488-F1
#
_entry.id   AF-A0A1Y0H488-F1
#
_cell.length_a   1.000
_cell.length_b   1.000
_cell.length_c   1.000
_cell.angle_alpha   90.00
_cell.angle_beta   90.00
_cell.angle_gamma   90.00
#
_symmetry.space_group_name_H-M   'P 1'
#
loop_
_entity.id
_entity.type
_entity.pdbx_description
1 polymer ?
#
loop_
_entity_poly.entity_id
_entity_poly.type
_entity_poly.pdbx_seq_one_letter_code
_entity_poly.pdbx_strand_id
1 'polypeptide(L)'
;MPNLEEKIAQGQEALDQNNIDLAHQLFTEVVTENSEKWMAWRGLGFTNIQKDNPSEAVAAFSKATLIRPDDVEAQYGSGIAFQKASDHAKAIKALEEALRHDHKHEPSKIAISESLLAQVQRMKEIGNLLAVEEYLEKAHKFNPEDESITIQLFRYYEKTGQANKLEIAKVELNRREIPVPDRELYQPEETAADKELPQSLPELRSLVAEQSNNWQAHRAIGFLELEANNPQAAHDAFKKATVIRPDDAEAQYGYGQSLQDLDDHSHAIHAFEEALNRDKHHAKAKPALNKSLLAYVDHMEDIGNLFAVEQYLERAHKNDSTDEHVTARLLGYYTESGQGHKKQAVIKDLTAHGIATPEEIKPKKSTTSNTGNTTAASSVDIEGIDNLTAHLASNNEDWQNWRKLGFAYLDADQPQKAAEVFKKATVIRFEDAQSQYGFGLAHQKLGDHSHAIHPFEEALRQDPKHEEAKTALKISLLGYCDHMREIGNLLAIEQFLEKAHKLDPADESTTRLLFEYYKETGQGTQAAKIAIELGFDAPEMSAGAGEVPLSQQADLLLPAERGYQPETPKEEPTINDPNKSIVGNVKAYSEVPEMLPCPACKQMMLGRSRLCPHCGKTVDPIIGTVISGRNAPEESGGFFKKLFKKK
;
A
#
# COMPACT_ATOMS: atom_id res chain seq x y z
N MET A 1 -51.73 -29.75 26.02
CA MET A 1 -50.29 -29.42 25.87
C MET A 1 -50.22 -27.91 25.70
N PRO A 2 -49.24 -27.20 26.29
CA PRO A 2 -49.09 -25.77 26.06
C PRO A 2 -48.96 -25.50 24.56
N ASN A 3 -49.49 -24.39 24.06
CA ASN A 3 -49.24 -24.01 22.67
C ASN A 3 -47.73 -23.74 22.49
N LEU A 4 -47.14 -24.11 21.34
CA LEU A 4 -45.73 -23.78 21.07
C LEU A 4 -45.46 -22.27 21.17
N GLU A 5 -46.46 -21.44 20.85
CA GLU A 5 -46.38 -19.98 21.01
C GLU A 5 -46.41 -19.53 22.47
N GLU A 6 -47.12 -20.27 23.34
CA GLU A 6 -47.12 -20.06 24.79
C GLU A 6 -45.77 -20.41 25.40
N LYS A 7 -45.11 -21.49 24.94
CA LYS A 7 -43.73 -21.80 25.32
C LYS A 7 -42.72 -20.74 24.85
N ILE A 8 -42.89 -20.17 23.65
CA ILE A 8 -42.06 -19.06 23.16
C ILE A 8 -42.24 -17.82 24.04
N ALA A 9 -43.48 -17.48 24.41
CA ALA A 9 -43.77 -16.35 25.31
C ALA A 9 -43.16 -16.56 26.71
N GLN A 10 -43.30 -17.76 27.29
CA GLN A 10 -42.66 -18.13 28.56
C GLN A 10 -41.13 -18.11 28.47
N GLY A 11 -40.55 -18.51 27.33
CA GLY A 11 -39.10 -18.42 27.08
C GLY A 11 -38.60 -16.98 27.00
N GLN A 12 -39.39 -16.07 26.40
CA GLN A 12 -39.08 -14.64 26.36
C GLN A 12 -39.20 -14.02 27.76
N GLU A 13 -40.27 -14.31 28.49
CA GLU A 13 -40.43 -13.86 29.89
C GLU A 13 -39.27 -14.36 30.76
N ALA A 14 -38.81 -15.60 30.56
CA ALA A 14 -37.63 -16.13 31.24
C ALA A 14 -36.33 -15.40 30.86
N LEU A 15 -36.14 -14.96 29.60
CA LEU A 15 -35.03 -14.09 29.22
C LEU A 15 -35.11 -12.72 29.89
N ASP A 16 -36.29 -12.10 29.89
CA ASP A 16 -36.54 -10.77 30.47
C ASP A 16 -36.33 -10.78 32.01
N GLN A 17 -36.63 -11.91 32.66
CA GLN A 17 -36.34 -12.18 34.08
C GLN A 17 -34.90 -12.63 34.35
N ASN A 18 -34.02 -12.67 33.34
CA ASN A 18 -32.63 -13.15 33.42
C ASN A 18 -32.49 -14.63 33.89
N ASN A 19 -33.52 -15.45 33.66
CA ASN A 19 -33.52 -16.89 33.95
C ASN A 19 -33.07 -17.69 32.72
N ILE A 20 -31.77 -17.59 32.44
CA ILE A 20 -31.15 -18.00 31.17
C ILE A 20 -31.18 -19.52 30.95
N ASP A 21 -31.22 -20.33 32.01
CA ASP A 21 -31.37 -21.78 31.89
C ASP A 21 -32.80 -22.22 31.54
N LEU A 22 -33.82 -21.60 32.15
CA LEU A 22 -35.21 -21.86 31.82
C LEU A 22 -35.53 -21.38 30.39
N ALA A 23 -35.05 -20.19 30.01
CA ALA A 23 -35.14 -19.70 28.64
C ALA A 23 -34.51 -20.69 27.64
N HIS A 24 -33.28 -21.15 27.91
CA HIS A 24 -32.59 -22.12 27.06
C HIS A 24 -33.40 -23.40 26.91
N GLN A 25 -33.93 -23.95 27.99
CA GLN A 25 -34.74 -25.17 27.96
C GLN A 25 -36.01 -24.96 27.12
N LEU A 26 -36.79 -23.91 27.41
CA LEU A 26 -38.07 -23.67 26.74
C LEU A 26 -37.90 -23.47 25.23
N PHE A 27 -36.91 -22.69 24.80
CA PHE A 27 -36.66 -22.53 23.37
C PHE A 27 -36.06 -23.80 22.73
N THR A 28 -35.24 -24.58 23.45
CA THR A 28 -34.74 -25.88 22.97
C THR A 28 -35.90 -26.83 22.71
N GLU A 29 -36.84 -26.96 23.66
CA GLU A 29 -38.04 -27.79 23.48
C GLU A 29 -38.81 -27.37 22.23
N VAL A 30 -39.05 -26.07 22.04
CA VAL A 30 -39.78 -25.54 20.87
C VAL A 30 -39.07 -25.89 19.56
N VAL A 31 -37.75 -25.70 19.43
CA VAL A 31 -37.06 -26.02 18.17
C VAL A 31 -36.91 -27.52 17.92
N THR A 32 -36.95 -28.36 18.97
CA THR A 32 -37.00 -29.82 18.81
C THR A 32 -38.38 -30.34 18.39
N GLU A 33 -39.46 -29.66 18.80
CA GLU A 33 -40.83 -30.00 18.42
C GLU A 33 -41.20 -29.41 17.04
N ASN A 34 -40.74 -28.20 16.73
CA ASN A 34 -40.87 -27.57 15.41
C ASN A 34 -39.69 -26.63 15.10
N SER A 35 -38.81 -27.07 14.20
CA SER A 35 -37.61 -26.34 13.80
C SER A 35 -37.86 -25.11 12.90
N GLU A 36 -39.08 -24.85 12.45
CA GLU A 36 -39.45 -23.68 11.63
C GLU A 36 -39.85 -22.45 12.48
N LYS A 37 -39.91 -22.58 13.82
CA LYS A 37 -40.24 -21.47 14.72
C LYS A 37 -39.02 -20.54 14.94
N TRP A 38 -38.79 -19.64 13.98
CA TRP A 38 -37.67 -18.66 13.99
C TRP A 38 -37.54 -17.86 15.30
N MET A 39 -38.64 -17.51 15.97
CA MET A 39 -38.63 -16.81 17.27
C MET A 39 -37.89 -17.60 18.36
N ALA A 40 -38.00 -18.94 18.36
CA ALA A 40 -37.30 -19.80 19.32
C ALA A 40 -35.81 -19.91 18.99
N TRP A 41 -35.44 -19.96 17.70
CA TRP A 41 -34.05 -19.87 17.28
C TRP A 41 -33.41 -18.53 17.67
N ARG A 42 -34.13 -17.41 17.51
CA ARG A 42 -33.70 -16.09 17.98
C ARG A 42 -33.54 -16.06 19.51
N GLY A 43 -34.49 -16.62 20.24
CA GLY A 43 -34.43 -16.79 21.69
C GLY A 43 -33.19 -17.57 22.13
N LEU A 44 -32.90 -18.72 21.50
CA LEU A 44 -31.66 -19.47 21.72
C LEU A 44 -30.40 -18.66 21.39
N GLY A 45 -30.43 -17.84 20.35
CA GLY A 45 -29.34 -16.94 19.99
C GLY A 45 -28.99 -15.99 21.12
N PHE A 46 -29.96 -15.22 21.61
CA PHE A 46 -29.77 -14.29 22.73
C PHE A 46 -29.40 -15.02 24.03
N THR A 47 -30.02 -16.19 24.28
CA THR A 47 -29.68 -17.03 25.44
C THR A 47 -28.21 -17.44 25.41
N ASN A 48 -27.68 -17.84 24.25
CA ASN A 48 -26.27 -18.26 24.11
C ASN A 48 -25.29 -17.07 24.14
N ILE A 49 -25.68 -15.87 23.70
CA ILE A 49 -24.89 -14.63 23.94
C ILE A 49 -24.71 -14.41 25.45
N GLN A 50 -25.76 -14.60 26.25
CA GLN A 50 -25.70 -14.41 27.71
C GLN A 50 -24.95 -15.54 28.43
N LYS A 51 -24.98 -16.77 27.90
CA LYS A 51 -24.14 -17.89 28.37
C LYS A 51 -22.67 -17.81 27.94
N ASP A 52 -22.29 -16.75 27.21
CA ASP A 52 -20.96 -16.55 26.63
C ASP A 52 -20.50 -17.65 25.65
N ASN A 53 -21.46 -18.23 24.93
CA ASN A 53 -21.27 -19.25 23.91
C ASN A 53 -21.50 -18.64 22.50
N PRO A 54 -20.54 -17.88 21.93
CA PRO A 54 -20.75 -17.16 20.67
C PRO A 54 -20.94 -18.10 19.46
N SER A 55 -20.32 -19.28 19.45
CA SER A 55 -20.48 -20.30 18.40
C SER A 55 -21.93 -20.78 18.26
N GLU A 56 -22.54 -21.15 19.38
CA GLU A 56 -23.91 -21.62 19.49
C GLU A 56 -24.90 -20.48 19.21
N ALA A 57 -24.58 -19.26 19.64
CA ALA A 57 -25.36 -18.06 19.32
C ALA A 57 -25.38 -17.82 17.80
N VAL A 58 -24.21 -17.79 17.13
CA VAL A 58 -24.12 -17.64 15.66
C VAL A 58 -24.90 -18.74 14.95
N ALA A 59 -24.81 -19.99 15.39
CA ALA A 59 -25.58 -21.10 14.80
C ALA A 59 -27.10 -20.92 14.95
N ALA A 60 -27.56 -20.50 16.13
CA ALA A 60 -28.98 -20.27 16.40
C ALA A 60 -29.54 -19.06 15.60
N PHE A 61 -28.82 -17.94 15.56
CA PHE A 61 -29.20 -16.79 14.73
C PHE A 61 -29.17 -17.12 13.23
N SER A 62 -28.20 -17.89 12.75
CA SER A 62 -28.16 -18.36 11.35
C SER A 62 -29.38 -19.19 10.98
N LYS A 63 -29.99 -19.92 11.92
CA LYS A 63 -31.26 -20.62 11.71
C LYS A 63 -32.45 -19.66 11.72
N ALA A 64 -32.47 -18.70 12.64
CA ALA A 64 -33.52 -17.68 12.70
C ALA A 64 -33.57 -16.84 11.40
N THR A 65 -32.43 -16.32 10.95
CA THR A 65 -32.33 -15.46 9.74
C THR A 65 -32.53 -16.24 8.43
N LEU A 66 -32.21 -17.54 8.39
CA LEU A 66 -32.52 -18.39 7.24
C LEU A 66 -34.04 -18.60 7.05
N ILE A 67 -34.78 -18.77 8.16
CA ILE A 67 -36.24 -18.91 8.14
C ILE A 67 -36.91 -17.54 7.91
N ARG A 68 -36.38 -16.50 8.55
CA ARG A 68 -36.90 -15.14 8.50
C ARG A 68 -35.79 -14.09 8.31
N PRO A 69 -35.42 -13.76 7.05
CA PRO A 69 -34.37 -12.79 6.77
C PRO A 69 -34.69 -11.36 7.23
N ASP A 70 -35.97 -10.98 7.27
CA ASP A 70 -36.45 -9.64 7.60
C ASP A 70 -36.56 -9.34 9.11
N ASP A 71 -36.21 -10.28 9.98
CA ASP A 71 -36.24 -10.07 11.42
C ASP A 71 -35.02 -9.27 11.91
N VAL A 72 -35.22 -7.96 12.07
CA VAL A 72 -34.23 -6.98 12.55
C VAL A 72 -33.52 -7.47 13.82
N GLU A 73 -34.25 -8.04 14.78
CA GLU A 73 -33.70 -8.49 16.06
C GLU A 73 -32.80 -9.74 15.91
N ALA A 74 -33.13 -10.66 14.98
CA ALA A 74 -32.27 -11.79 14.69
C ALA A 74 -31.01 -11.39 13.90
N GLN A 75 -31.11 -10.41 13.00
CA GLN A 75 -29.96 -9.86 12.28
C GLN A 75 -29.04 -9.05 13.22
N TYR A 76 -29.62 -8.24 14.11
CA TYR A 76 -28.91 -7.53 15.18
C TYR A 76 -28.20 -8.52 16.12
N GLY A 77 -28.92 -9.50 16.66
CA GLY A 77 -28.35 -10.54 17.52
C GLY A 77 -27.26 -11.38 16.84
N SER A 78 -27.40 -11.67 15.54
CA SER A 78 -26.35 -12.28 14.72
C SER A 78 -25.08 -11.42 14.68
N GLY A 79 -25.25 -10.10 14.50
CA GLY A 79 -24.17 -9.11 14.58
C GLY A 79 -23.43 -9.15 15.92
N ILE A 80 -24.16 -9.08 17.05
CA ILE A 80 -23.58 -9.17 18.39
C ILE A 80 -22.86 -10.51 18.62
N ALA A 81 -23.43 -11.61 18.13
CA ALA A 81 -22.79 -12.93 18.23
C ALA A 81 -21.46 -12.99 17.45
N PHE A 82 -21.38 -12.38 16.27
CA PHE A 82 -20.13 -12.23 15.52
C PHE A 82 -19.12 -11.27 16.17
N GLN A 83 -19.57 -10.18 16.81
CA GLN A 83 -18.69 -9.31 17.61
C GLN A 83 -18.05 -10.09 18.77
N LYS A 84 -18.84 -10.87 19.52
CA LYS A 84 -18.32 -11.76 20.58
C LYS A 84 -17.37 -12.85 20.06
N ALA A 85 -17.56 -13.29 18.81
CA ALA A 85 -16.64 -14.20 18.12
C ALA A 85 -15.40 -13.48 17.51
N SER A 86 -15.24 -12.17 17.72
CA SER A 86 -14.21 -11.30 17.12
C SER A 86 -14.21 -11.25 15.58
N ASP A 87 -15.29 -11.69 14.94
CA ASP A 87 -15.48 -11.61 13.48
C ASP A 87 -16.22 -10.32 13.09
N HIS A 88 -15.55 -9.19 13.33
CA HIS A 88 -16.11 -7.85 13.08
C HIS A 88 -16.56 -7.64 11.63
N ALA A 89 -15.95 -8.33 10.66
CA ALA A 89 -16.31 -8.25 9.25
C ALA A 89 -17.67 -8.92 8.95
N LYS A 90 -17.98 -10.08 9.58
CA LYS A 90 -19.32 -10.68 9.50
C LYS A 90 -20.33 -9.93 10.37
N ALA A 91 -19.91 -9.40 11.51
CA ALA A 91 -20.76 -8.60 12.38
C ALA A 91 -21.37 -7.40 11.64
N ILE A 92 -20.53 -6.57 11.00
CA ILE A 92 -20.99 -5.41 10.23
C ILE A 92 -22.01 -5.80 9.16
N LYS A 93 -21.76 -6.88 8.39
CA LYS A 93 -22.70 -7.34 7.34
C LYS A 93 -24.07 -7.75 7.89
N ALA A 94 -24.12 -8.42 9.04
CA ALA A 94 -25.38 -8.79 9.69
C ALA A 94 -26.13 -7.55 10.22
N LEU A 95 -25.41 -6.61 10.82
CA LEU A 95 -25.97 -5.35 11.32
C LEU A 95 -26.46 -4.43 10.18
N GLU A 96 -25.77 -4.43 9.03
CA GLU A 96 -26.20 -3.74 7.80
C GLU A 96 -27.44 -4.38 7.16
N GLU A 97 -27.69 -5.68 7.36
CA GLU A 97 -28.96 -6.32 6.99
C GLU A 97 -30.09 -5.88 7.93
N ALA A 98 -29.85 -5.82 9.25
CA ALA A 98 -30.77 -5.22 10.21
C ALA A 98 -31.15 -3.78 9.82
N LEU A 99 -30.17 -2.95 9.45
CA LEU A 99 -30.42 -1.56 9.01
C LEU A 99 -31.09 -1.45 7.62
N ARG A 100 -31.03 -2.48 6.77
CA ARG A 100 -31.82 -2.54 5.52
C ARG A 100 -33.31 -2.76 5.79
N HIS A 101 -33.66 -3.44 6.88
CA HIS A 101 -35.04 -3.67 7.30
C HIS A 101 -35.59 -2.59 8.25
N ASP A 102 -34.77 -2.07 9.17
CA ASP A 102 -35.07 -0.85 9.94
C ASP A 102 -33.86 0.10 9.99
N HIS A 103 -33.90 1.12 9.12
CA HIS A 103 -32.85 2.14 9.01
C HIS A 103 -32.70 3.05 10.26
N LYS A 104 -33.60 2.94 11.24
CA LYS A 104 -33.58 3.69 12.50
C LYS A 104 -33.21 2.82 13.71
N HIS A 105 -32.86 1.55 13.51
CA HIS A 105 -32.49 0.66 14.61
C HIS A 105 -31.13 1.07 15.22
N GLU A 106 -31.18 1.98 16.20
CA GLU A 106 -30.02 2.58 16.86
C GLU A 106 -29.02 1.56 17.43
N PRO A 107 -29.44 0.45 18.08
CA PRO A 107 -28.51 -0.57 18.57
C PRO A 107 -27.61 -1.14 17.46
N SER A 108 -28.13 -1.37 16.25
CA SER A 108 -27.28 -1.82 15.12
C SER A 108 -26.28 -0.77 14.68
N LYS A 109 -26.63 0.53 14.70
CA LYS A 109 -25.66 1.57 14.33
C LYS A 109 -24.51 1.65 15.32
N ILE A 110 -24.82 1.60 16.62
CA ILE A 110 -23.82 1.59 17.69
C ILE A 110 -22.92 0.37 17.55
N ALA A 111 -23.49 -0.83 17.39
CA ALA A 111 -22.72 -2.06 17.19
C ALA A 111 -21.86 -2.08 15.91
N ILE A 112 -22.31 -1.42 14.82
CA ILE A 112 -21.47 -1.22 13.62
C ILE A 112 -20.30 -0.30 13.96
N SER A 113 -20.55 0.82 14.65
CA SER A 113 -19.51 1.77 15.05
C SER A 113 -18.46 1.11 15.94
N GLU A 114 -18.87 0.36 16.98
CA GLU A 114 -17.98 -0.46 17.81
C GLU A 114 -17.15 -1.46 16.99
N SER A 115 -17.79 -2.15 16.04
CA SER A 115 -17.11 -3.12 15.15
C SER A 115 -16.11 -2.47 14.21
N LEU A 116 -16.35 -1.22 13.80
CA LEU A 116 -15.41 -0.42 13.01
C LEU A 116 -14.25 0.07 13.89
N LEU A 117 -14.51 0.55 15.10
CA LEU A 117 -13.47 0.97 16.06
C LEU A 117 -12.54 -0.18 16.47
N ALA A 118 -13.07 -1.39 16.65
CA ALA A 118 -12.27 -2.60 16.86
C ALA A 118 -11.33 -2.88 15.67
N GLN A 119 -11.79 -2.66 14.44
CA GLN A 119 -10.95 -2.77 13.25
C GLN A 119 -9.96 -1.61 13.12
N VAL A 120 -10.30 -0.39 13.52
CA VAL A 120 -9.37 0.75 13.58
C VAL A 120 -8.15 0.39 14.44
N GLN A 121 -8.35 -0.21 15.62
CA GLN A 121 -7.23 -0.62 16.49
C GLN A 121 -6.32 -1.63 15.80
N ARG A 122 -6.89 -2.65 15.17
CA ARG A 122 -6.14 -3.65 14.37
C ARG A 122 -5.39 -3.02 13.18
N MET A 123 -5.98 -2.06 12.49
CA MET A 123 -5.32 -1.38 11.36
C MET A 123 -4.20 -0.44 11.81
N LYS A 124 -4.33 0.21 12.99
CA LYS A 124 -3.23 0.96 13.63
C LYS A 124 -2.03 0.06 13.94
N GLU A 125 -2.26 -1.16 14.43
CA GLU A 125 -1.20 -2.15 14.73
C GLU A 125 -0.49 -2.65 13.47
N ILE A 126 -1.22 -2.78 12.35
CA ILE A 126 -0.67 -3.19 11.04
C ILE A 126 -0.05 -2.00 10.28
N GLY A 127 -0.27 -0.76 10.74
CA GLY A 127 0.24 0.46 10.11
C GLY A 127 -0.57 0.97 8.91
N ASN A 128 -1.75 0.40 8.65
CA ASN A 128 -2.61 0.80 7.52
C ASN A 128 -3.41 2.07 7.86
N LEU A 129 -2.80 3.23 7.60
CA LEU A 129 -3.39 4.53 7.94
C LEU A 129 -4.66 4.85 7.12
N LEU A 130 -4.71 4.48 5.83
CA LEU A 130 -5.89 4.71 4.98
C LEU A 130 -7.13 3.97 5.50
N ALA A 131 -6.98 2.69 5.90
CA ALA A 131 -8.08 1.93 6.49
C ALA A 131 -8.48 2.45 7.89
N VAL A 132 -7.53 3.00 8.66
CA VAL A 132 -7.83 3.69 9.93
C VAL A 132 -8.74 4.90 9.71
N GLU A 133 -8.46 5.70 8.69
CA GLU A 133 -9.26 6.87 8.31
C GLU A 133 -10.67 6.46 7.88
N GLU A 134 -10.77 5.54 6.91
CA GLU A 134 -12.04 5.06 6.38
C GLU A 134 -12.94 4.48 7.47
N TYR A 135 -12.39 3.67 8.38
CA TYR A 135 -13.15 3.08 9.47
C TYR A 135 -13.52 4.09 10.56
N LEU A 136 -12.68 5.09 10.85
CA LEU A 136 -13.05 6.17 11.78
C LEU A 136 -14.16 7.07 11.21
N GLU A 137 -14.09 7.46 9.93
CA GLU A 137 -15.15 8.23 9.27
C GLU A 137 -16.47 7.45 9.20
N LYS A 138 -16.42 6.15 8.88
CA LYS A 138 -17.61 5.28 8.92
C LYS A 138 -18.16 5.11 10.34
N ALA A 139 -17.30 4.92 11.34
CA ALA A 139 -17.72 4.78 12.74
C ALA A 139 -18.44 6.04 13.24
N HIS A 140 -17.91 7.22 12.90
CA HIS A 140 -18.53 8.50 13.20
C HIS A 140 -19.86 8.69 12.44
N LYS A 141 -19.96 8.24 11.18
CA LYS A 141 -21.23 8.29 10.43
C LYS A 141 -22.35 7.45 11.06
N PHE A 142 -22.02 6.30 11.66
CA PHE A 142 -23.01 5.44 12.32
C PHE A 142 -23.31 5.87 13.77
N ASN A 143 -22.31 6.34 14.52
CA ASN A 143 -22.49 6.87 15.87
C ASN A 143 -21.85 8.26 16.00
N PRO A 144 -22.50 9.32 15.50
CA PRO A 144 -21.92 10.66 15.51
C PRO A 144 -21.88 11.26 16.92
N GLU A 145 -22.65 10.76 17.88
CA GLU A 145 -22.68 11.26 19.26
C GLU A 145 -21.47 10.81 20.10
N ASP A 146 -20.73 9.79 19.66
CA ASP A 146 -19.54 9.30 20.37
C ASP A 146 -18.32 10.23 20.18
N GLU A 147 -18.11 11.06 21.19
CA GLU A 147 -17.00 12.00 21.32
C GLU A 147 -15.62 11.35 21.13
N SER A 148 -15.46 10.07 21.51
CA SER A 148 -14.19 9.36 21.40
C SER A 148 -13.77 9.16 19.94
N ILE A 149 -14.73 9.10 19.01
CA ILE A 149 -14.46 8.97 17.58
C ILE A 149 -13.99 10.32 17.02
N THR A 150 -14.66 11.42 17.37
CA THR A 150 -14.23 12.77 16.97
C THR A 150 -12.84 13.11 17.53
N ILE A 151 -12.52 12.72 18.77
CA ILE A 151 -11.19 12.85 19.36
C ILE A 151 -10.15 12.00 18.61
N GLN A 152 -10.50 10.77 18.20
CA GLN A 152 -9.60 9.91 17.42
C GLN A 152 -9.37 10.44 16.00
N LEU A 153 -10.40 10.96 15.34
CA LEU A 153 -10.31 11.64 14.05
C LEU A 153 -9.42 12.88 14.14
N PHE A 154 -9.64 13.75 15.13
CA PHE A 154 -8.79 14.92 15.40
C PHE A 154 -7.31 14.54 15.52
N ARG A 155 -6.98 13.57 16.39
CA ARG A 155 -5.59 13.09 16.60
C ARG A 155 -5.01 12.43 15.34
N TYR A 156 -5.84 11.75 14.56
CA TYR A 156 -5.42 11.12 13.31
C TYR A 156 -5.10 12.19 12.24
N TYR A 157 -5.95 13.20 12.06
CA TYR A 157 -5.71 14.31 11.12
C TYR A 157 -4.55 15.21 11.54
N GLU A 158 -4.35 15.40 12.85
CA GLU A 158 -3.18 16.08 13.41
C GLU A 158 -1.89 15.31 13.07
N LYS A 159 -1.85 13.99 13.36
CA LYS A 159 -0.70 13.13 13.07
C LYS A 159 -0.39 13.01 11.57
N THR A 160 -1.41 13.03 10.71
CA THR A 160 -1.26 12.88 9.24
C THR A 160 -1.17 14.20 8.49
N GLY A 161 -1.19 15.35 9.19
CA GLY A 161 -1.03 16.67 8.57
C GLY A 161 -2.22 17.13 7.72
N GLN A 162 -3.39 16.50 7.83
CA GLN A 162 -4.57 16.79 7.01
C GLN A 162 -5.28 18.08 7.46
N ALA A 163 -4.67 19.24 7.18
CA ALA A 163 -5.08 20.55 7.69
C ALA A 163 -6.58 20.86 7.51
N ASN A 164 -7.16 20.57 6.35
CA ASN A 164 -8.59 20.82 6.10
C ASN A 164 -9.50 19.98 6.99
N LYS A 165 -9.22 18.67 7.14
CA LYS A 165 -10.01 17.79 8.00
C LYS A 165 -9.76 18.04 9.49
N LEU A 166 -8.54 18.45 9.84
CA LEU A 166 -8.17 18.88 11.19
C LEU A 166 -8.97 20.12 11.63
N GLU A 167 -9.12 21.14 10.79
CA GLU A 167 -9.96 22.31 11.11
C GLU A 167 -11.45 21.95 11.23
N ILE A 168 -11.96 21.04 10.39
CA ILE A 168 -13.34 20.52 10.52
C ILE A 168 -13.52 19.83 11.88
N ALA A 169 -12.60 18.95 12.28
CA ALA A 169 -12.64 18.26 13.56
C ALA A 169 -12.52 19.22 14.76
N LYS A 170 -11.69 20.26 14.68
CA LYS A 170 -11.61 21.33 15.70
C LYS A 170 -12.93 22.06 15.86
N VAL A 171 -13.57 22.46 14.76
CA VAL A 171 -14.87 23.14 14.78
C VAL A 171 -15.94 22.24 15.41
N GLU A 172 -15.90 20.94 15.14
CA GLU A 172 -16.83 19.99 15.76
C GLU A 172 -16.60 19.81 17.27
N LEU A 173 -15.36 19.61 17.72
CA LEU A 173 -15.02 19.52 19.15
C LEU A 173 -15.47 20.79 19.90
N ASN A 174 -15.12 21.96 19.37
CA ASN A 174 -15.50 23.26 19.93
C ASN A 174 -17.02 23.45 19.98
N ARG A 175 -17.76 23.04 18.95
CA ARG A 175 -19.23 23.12 18.91
C ARG A 175 -19.91 22.25 19.98
N ARG A 176 -19.27 21.16 20.37
CA ARG A 176 -19.75 20.21 21.39
C ARG A 176 -19.22 20.51 22.79
N GLU A 177 -18.46 21.59 22.97
CA GLU A 177 -17.77 21.95 24.23
C GLU A 177 -16.78 20.87 24.71
N ILE A 178 -16.35 19.97 23.82
CA ILE A 178 -15.34 18.94 24.12
C ILE A 178 -13.97 19.62 24.16
N PRO A 179 -13.20 19.50 25.26
CA PRO A 179 -11.84 20.03 25.31
C PRO A 179 -11.02 19.41 24.19
N VAL A 180 -10.50 20.26 23.28
CA VAL A 180 -9.49 19.82 22.31
C VAL A 180 -8.34 19.21 23.11
N PRO A 181 -7.94 17.95 22.87
CA PRO A 181 -6.88 17.32 23.65
C PRO A 181 -5.63 18.19 23.60
N ASP A 182 -5.13 18.61 24.77
CA ASP A 182 -4.06 19.61 24.84
C ASP A 182 -2.88 19.22 23.96
N ARG A 183 -2.47 20.17 23.11
CA ARG A 183 -1.16 20.19 22.47
C ARG A 183 -0.12 19.95 23.55
N GLU A 184 0.75 18.95 23.41
CA GLU A 184 1.93 18.85 24.27
C GLU A 184 2.65 20.20 24.25
N LEU A 185 2.82 20.78 25.44
CA LEU A 185 2.90 22.22 25.63
C LEU A 185 4.02 22.89 24.82
N TYR A 186 3.63 23.64 23.79
CA TYR A 186 4.27 24.90 23.48
C TYR A 186 3.20 25.94 23.15
N GLN A 187 2.95 26.83 24.12
CA GLN A 187 2.25 28.09 23.85
C GLN A 187 3.22 29.06 23.17
N PRO A 188 2.74 29.97 22.30
CA PRO A 188 3.56 31.02 21.74
C PRO A 188 3.76 32.11 22.81
N GLU A 189 4.75 31.93 23.68
CA GLU A 189 5.35 33.06 24.39
C GLU A 189 6.18 33.88 23.38
N GLU A 190 5.50 34.83 22.73
CA GLU A 190 6.11 35.94 21.99
C GLU A 190 6.85 36.85 22.99
N THR A 191 7.97 36.35 23.49
CA THR A 191 8.87 37.03 24.41
C THR A 191 9.85 37.90 23.65
N ALA A 192 10.44 38.89 24.34
CA ALA A 192 11.30 39.93 23.75
C ALA A 192 12.68 39.45 23.23
N ALA A 193 12.79 38.18 22.81
CA ALA A 193 13.98 37.56 22.24
C ALA A 193 14.26 37.94 20.77
N ASP A 194 13.36 38.68 20.12
CA ASP A 194 13.54 39.29 18.78
C ASP A 194 14.65 40.37 18.70
N LYS A 195 15.61 40.38 19.64
CA LYS A 195 16.55 41.49 19.81
C LYS A 195 18.05 41.21 19.72
N GLU A 196 18.49 39.95 19.61
CA GLU A 196 19.79 39.57 19.04
C GLU A 196 19.96 38.04 19.13
N LEU A 197 19.65 37.32 18.03
CA LEU A 197 20.20 35.98 17.85
C LEU A 197 21.70 36.11 17.53
N PRO A 198 22.57 35.26 18.10
CA PRO A 198 23.97 35.24 17.72
C PRO A 198 24.11 35.01 16.21
N GLN A 199 24.95 35.80 15.54
CA GLN A 199 25.16 35.64 14.09
C GLN A 199 26.22 34.57 13.78
N SER A 200 26.98 34.10 14.78
CA SER A 200 27.98 33.05 14.58
C SER A 200 27.41 31.66 14.85
N LEU A 201 27.72 30.74 13.93
CA LEU A 201 27.36 29.33 14.05
C LEU A 201 27.80 28.67 15.38
N PRO A 202 28.99 28.95 15.96
CA PRO A 202 29.38 28.40 17.25
C PRO A 202 28.51 28.88 18.42
N GLU A 203 28.13 30.16 18.45
CA GLU A 203 27.28 30.72 19.50
C GLU A 203 25.85 30.19 19.37
N LEU A 204 25.31 30.07 18.15
CA LEU A 204 24.01 29.43 17.91
C LEU A 204 24.02 27.95 18.32
N ARG A 205 25.11 27.21 18.04
CA ARG A 205 25.26 25.82 18.48
C ARG A 205 25.33 25.70 20.01
N SER A 206 25.93 26.66 20.71
CA SER A 206 25.86 26.75 22.17
C SER A 206 24.43 27.05 22.66
N LEU A 207 23.75 28.00 21.99
CA LEU A 207 22.38 28.39 22.33
C LEU A 207 21.39 27.22 22.20
N VAL A 208 21.45 26.41 21.14
CA VAL A 208 20.58 25.22 21.01
C VAL A 208 21.00 24.04 21.89
N ALA A 209 22.22 24.05 22.45
CA ALA A 209 22.63 23.07 23.46
C ALA A 209 22.05 23.41 24.84
N GLU A 210 21.87 24.69 25.15
CA GLU A 210 21.20 25.17 26.37
C GLU A 210 19.67 25.22 26.21
N GLN A 211 19.18 25.60 25.03
CA GLN A 211 17.77 25.78 24.69
C GLN A 211 17.40 24.88 23.50
N SER A 212 17.21 23.58 23.75
CA SER A 212 16.92 22.57 22.71
C SER A 212 15.72 22.93 21.82
N ASN A 213 14.75 23.67 22.37
CA ASN A 213 13.49 24.01 21.71
C ASN A 213 13.49 25.44 21.09
N ASN A 214 14.65 26.06 20.90
CA ASN A 214 14.74 27.37 20.23
C ASN A 214 14.68 27.21 18.70
N TRP A 215 13.47 27.20 18.13
CA TRP A 215 13.23 27.07 16.68
C TRP A 215 13.90 28.16 15.85
N GLN A 216 13.98 29.40 16.36
CA GLN A 216 14.63 30.51 15.65
C GLN A 216 16.14 30.25 15.49
N ALA A 217 16.80 29.74 16.54
CA ALA A 217 18.21 29.38 16.51
C ALA A 217 18.46 28.17 15.59
N HIS A 218 17.62 27.13 15.61
CA HIS A 218 17.71 26.02 14.66
C HIS A 218 17.52 26.49 13.20
N ARG A 219 16.59 27.41 12.93
CA ARG A 219 16.41 28.02 11.60
C ARG A 219 17.63 28.83 11.17
N ALA A 220 18.20 29.62 12.07
CA ALA A 220 19.40 30.41 11.79
C ALA A 220 20.63 29.52 11.50
N ILE A 221 20.80 28.43 12.27
CA ILE A 221 21.79 27.38 11.97
C ILE A 221 21.54 26.80 10.58
N GLY A 222 20.30 26.44 10.24
CA GLY A 222 19.93 25.91 8.94
C GLY A 222 20.39 26.79 7.77
N PHE A 223 20.11 28.10 7.83
CA PHE A 223 20.53 29.04 6.78
C PHE A 223 22.07 29.22 6.72
N LEU A 224 22.74 29.32 7.86
CA LEU A 224 24.21 29.41 7.89
C LEU A 224 24.90 28.13 7.37
N GLU A 225 24.31 26.96 7.57
CA GLU A 225 24.82 25.70 7.03
C GLU A 225 24.56 25.58 5.51
N LEU A 226 23.46 26.14 4.98
CA LEU A 226 23.28 26.29 3.53
C LEU A 226 24.33 27.24 2.94
N GLU A 227 24.58 28.39 3.55
CA GLU A 227 25.64 29.33 3.12
C GLU A 227 27.04 28.69 3.20
N ALA A 228 27.27 27.80 4.18
CA ALA A 228 28.48 27.01 4.30
C ALA A 228 28.56 25.80 3.34
N ASN A 229 27.54 25.58 2.49
CA ASN A 229 27.42 24.45 1.57
C ASN A 229 27.45 23.07 2.28
N ASN A 230 26.80 22.98 3.44
CA ASN A 230 26.63 21.76 4.24
C ASN A 230 25.15 21.32 4.26
N PRO A 231 24.57 20.85 3.14
CA PRO A 231 23.12 20.66 3.00
C PRO A 231 22.54 19.63 4.00
N GLN A 232 23.31 18.61 4.41
CA GLN A 232 22.87 17.66 5.45
C GLN A 232 22.76 18.32 6.84
N ALA A 233 23.70 19.21 7.20
CA ALA A 233 23.65 19.92 8.48
C ALA A 233 22.51 20.95 8.50
N ALA A 234 22.26 21.59 7.35
CA ALA A 234 21.10 22.45 7.14
C ALA A 234 19.78 21.66 7.30
N HIS A 235 19.65 20.52 6.63
CA HIS A 235 18.49 19.62 6.74
C HIS A 235 18.21 19.26 8.20
N ASP A 236 19.21 18.82 8.95
CA ASP A 236 19.04 18.39 10.34
C ASP A 236 18.62 19.55 11.27
N ALA A 237 19.04 20.78 10.97
CA ALA A 237 18.69 21.98 11.71
C ALA A 237 17.27 22.47 11.35
N PHE A 238 16.95 22.58 10.05
CA PHE A 238 15.61 22.95 9.60
C PHE A 238 14.55 21.93 10.02
N LYS A 239 14.85 20.63 9.97
CA LYS A 239 13.96 19.57 10.46
C LYS A 239 13.60 19.73 11.93
N LYS A 240 14.54 20.20 12.77
CA LYS A 240 14.26 20.54 14.17
C LYS A 240 13.42 21.80 14.27
N ALA A 241 13.73 22.83 13.49
CA ALA A 241 12.95 24.07 13.46
C ALA A 241 11.48 23.83 13.05
N THR A 242 11.22 23.02 12.02
CA THR A 242 9.87 22.71 11.53
C THR A 242 9.10 21.76 12.46
N VAL A 243 9.78 20.86 13.19
CA VAL A 243 9.15 20.04 14.25
C VAL A 243 8.75 20.89 15.45
N ILE A 244 9.58 21.83 15.88
CA ILE A 244 9.27 22.72 17.02
C ILE A 244 8.22 23.76 16.62
N ARG A 245 8.32 24.33 15.41
CA ARG A 245 7.41 25.34 14.87
C ARG A 245 6.95 25.00 13.44
N PRO A 246 5.88 24.19 13.29
CA PRO A 246 5.37 23.79 11.98
C PRO A 246 4.77 24.93 11.13
N ASP A 247 4.38 26.05 11.74
CA ASP A 247 3.80 27.23 11.09
C ASP A 247 4.82 28.22 10.52
N ASP A 248 6.13 27.97 10.71
CA ASP A 248 7.19 28.84 10.18
C ASP A 248 7.46 28.56 8.69
N ALA A 249 6.87 29.39 7.81
CA ALA A 249 7.04 29.31 6.36
C ALA A 249 8.50 29.38 5.90
N GLU A 250 9.35 30.20 6.54
CA GLU A 250 10.76 30.37 6.15
C GLU A 250 11.59 29.16 6.61
N ALA A 251 11.23 28.51 7.73
CA ALA A 251 11.85 27.23 8.12
C ALA A 251 11.44 26.07 7.18
N GLN A 252 10.18 26.01 6.75
CA GLN A 252 9.71 25.03 5.76
C GLN A 252 10.39 25.25 4.39
N TYR A 253 10.54 26.51 3.97
CA TYR A 253 11.29 26.88 2.77
C TYR A 253 12.76 26.45 2.87
N GLY A 254 13.45 26.78 3.97
CA GLY A 254 14.83 26.35 4.19
C GLY A 254 15.01 24.83 4.24
N TYR A 255 14.03 24.11 4.82
CA TYR A 255 13.99 22.65 4.79
C TYR A 255 13.91 22.12 3.35
N GLY A 256 13.00 22.66 2.53
CA GLY A 256 12.90 22.35 1.10
C GLY A 256 14.18 22.64 0.32
N GLN A 257 14.86 23.76 0.61
CA GLN A 257 16.16 24.06 0.01
C GLN A 257 17.21 22.99 0.35
N SER A 258 17.31 22.62 1.63
CA SER A 258 18.29 21.60 2.07
C SER A 258 18.05 20.23 1.44
N LEU A 259 16.78 19.83 1.23
CA LEU A 259 16.41 18.60 0.53
C LEU A 259 16.73 18.69 -0.98
N GLN A 260 16.44 19.82 -1.61
CA GLN A 260 16.76 20.05 -3.02
C GLN A 260 18.27 20.04 -3.29
N ASP A 261 19.09 20.50 -2.33
CA ASP A 261 20.56 20.46 -2.43
C ASP A 261 21.15 19.08 -2.03
N LEU A 262 20.32 18.18 -1.49
CA LEU A 262 20.61 16.75 -1.27
C LEU A 262 20.10 15.85 -2.43
N ASP A 263 19.59 16.44 -3.52
CA ASP A 263 18.96 15.75 -4.66
C ASP A 263 17.61 15.05 -4.31
N ASP A 264 17.08 15.27 -3.10
CA ASP A 264 15.82 14.70 -2.60
C ASP A 264 14.62 15.56 -3.04
N HIS A 265 14.37 15.57 -4.35
CA HIS A 265 13.35 16.41 -4.96
C HIS A 265 11.91 16.03 -4.55
N SER A 266 11.62 14.78 -4.21
CA SER A 266 10.29 14.34 -3.81
C SER A 266 9.87 14.94 -2.45
N HIS A 267 10.76 14.91 -1.45
CA HIS A 267 10.49 15.55 -0.17
C HIS A 267 10.61 17.08 -0.24
N ALA A 268 11.49 17.61 -1.11
CA ALA A 268 11.61 19.06 -1.33
C ALA A 268 10.29 19.68 -1.84
N ILE A 269 9.59 19.01 -2.77
CA ILE A 269 8.27 19.43 -3.27
C ILE A 269 7.29 19.65 -2.11
N HIS A 270 7.15 18.68 -1.21
CA HIS A 270 6.25 18.78 -0.06
C HIS A 270 6.64 19.92 0.90
N ALA A 271 7.93 20.12 1.16
CA ALA A 271 8.41 21.19 2.04
C ALA A 271 8.12 22.59 1.47
N PHE A 272 8.28 22.78 0.16
CA PHE A 272 7.94 24.06 -0.49
C PHE A 272 6.42 24.29 -0.59
N GLU A 273 5.62 23.25 -0.78
CA GLU A 273 4.16 23.36 -0.73
C GLU A 273 3.65 23.72 0.66
N GLU A 274 4.23 23.15 1.72
CA GLU A 274 3.92 23.58 3.09
C GLU A 274 4.32 25.03 3.34
N ALA A 275 5.49 25.48 2.86
CA ALA A 275 5.87 26.90 2.93
C ALA A 275 4.84 27.81 2.25
N LEU A 276 4.35 27.44 1.06
CA LEU A 276 3.32 28.18 0.31
C LEU A 276 1.91 28.08 0.93
N ASN A 277 1.60 26.98 1.63
CA ASN A 277 0.36 26.85 2.40
C ASN A 277 0.32 27.82 3.59
N ARG A 278 1.47 28.06 4.24
CA ARG A 278 1.60 29.03 5.34
C ARG A 278 1.69 30.47 4.85
N ASP A 279 2.54 30.73 3.86
CA ASP A 279 2.63 32.03 3.18
C ASP A 279 2.44 31.88 1.65
N LYS A 280 1.22 32.17 1.21
CA LYS A 280 0.82 32.13 -0.21
C LYS A 280 1.56 33.15 -1.10
N HIS A 281 2.28 34.09 -0.50
CA HIS A 281 3.08 35.11 -1.18
C HIS A 281 4.58 34.94 -0.95
N HIS A 282 5.04 33.78 -0.46
CA HIS A 282 6.45 33.48 -0.20
C HIS A 282 7.27 33.47 -1.51
N ALA A 283 7.79 34.64 -1.88
CA ALA A 283 8.35 34.93 -3.20
C ALA A 283 9.44 33.95 -3.68
N LYS A 284 10.21 33.34 -2.76
CA LYS A 284 11.27 32.38 -3.08
C LYS A 284 10.80 30.92 -3.17
N ALA A 285 9.67 30.56 -2.55
CA ALA A 285 9.26 29.15 -2.44
C ALA A 285 8.64 28.65 -3.75
N LYS A 286 7.84 29.51 -4.41
CA LYS A 286 7.22 29.23 -5.71
C LYS A 286 8.22 28.80 -6.82
N PRO A 287 9.31 29.54 -7.10
CA PRO A 287 10.30 29.11 -8.09
C PRO A 287 11.13 27.89 -7.63
N ALA A 288 11.36 27.71 -6.32
CA ALA A 288 12.08 26.54 -5.80
C ALA A 288 11.24 25.25 -5.92
N LEU A 289 9.92 25.35 -5.71
CA LEU A 289 8.96 24.29 -6.00
C LEU A 289 8.99 23.92 -7.50
N ASN A 290 8.89 24.89 -8.41
CA ASN A 290 8.98 24.62 -9.85
C ASN A 290 10.30 23.93 -10.23
N LYS A 291 11.45 24.38 -9.68
CA LYS A 291 12.75 23.73 -9.91
C LYS A 291 12.73 22.26 -9.45
N SER A 292 12.19 21.98 -8.28
CA SER A 292 12.13 20.61 -7.74
C SER A 292 11.14 19.72 -8.51
N LEU A 293 9.98 20.26 -8.90
CA LEU A 293 9.03 19.58 -9.78
C LEU A 293 9.66 19.22 -11.13
N LEU A 294 10.43 20.13 -11.73
CA LEU A 294 11.08 19.89 -13.01
C LEU A 294 12.23 18.89 -12.93
N ALA A 295 13.01 18.88 -11.86
CA ALA A 295 14.05 17.88 -11.66
C ALA A 295 13.45 16.50 -11.35
N TYR A 296 12.32 16.45 -10.61
CA TYR A 296 11.57 15.22 -10.42
C TYR A 296 10.96 14.71 -11.74
N VAL A 297 10.42 15.59 -12.59
CA VAL A 297 9.97 15.23 -13.95
C VAL A 297 11.09 14.56 -14.74
N ASP A 298 12.30 15.12 -14.73
CA ASP A 298 13.44 14.57 -15.46
C ASP A 298 13.79 13.15 -14.97
N HIS A 299 13.75 12.91 -13.66
CA HIS A 299 13.88 11.57 -13.10
C HIS A 299 12.75 10.62 -13.53
N MET A 300 11.50 11.10 -13.60
CA MET A 300 10.36 10.31 -14.08
C MET A 300 10.43 10.02 -15.60
N GLU A 301 11.01 10.91 -16.40
CA GLU A 301 11.32 10.67 -17.82
C GLU A 301 12.36 9.56 -17.98
N ASP A 302 13.47 9.62 -17.21
CA ASP A 302 14.56 8.63 -17.26
C ASP A 302 14.09 7.20 -16.92
N ILE A 303 13.16 7.04 -15.97
CA ILE A 303 12.57 5.74 -15.63
C ILE A 303 11.35 5.36 -16.50
N GLY A 304 10.99 6.19 -17.49
CA GLY A 304 9.91 5.93 -18.44
C GLY A 304 8.48 6.12 -17.90
N ASN A 305 8.29 6.78 -16.75
CA ASN A 305 6.98 7.01 -16.15
C ASN A 305 6.31 8.27 -16.72
N LEU A 306 5.91 8.21 -17.99
CA LEU A 306 5.30 9.31 -18.73
C LEU A 306 3.99 9.84 -18.10
N PHE A 307 3.26 9.00 -17.35
CA PHE A 307 2.05 9.41 -16.65
C PHE A 307 2.37 10.38 -15.48
N ALA A 308 3.40 10.09 -14.70
CA ALA A 308 3.88 11.00 -13.66
C ALA A 308 4.44 12.29 -14.27
N VAL A 309 5.22 12.20 -15.35
CA VAL A 309 5.76 13.35 -16.10
C VAL A 309 4.65 14.34 -16.45
N GLU A 310 3.53 13.87 -17.00
CA GLU A 310 2.39 14.71 -17.32
C GLU A 310 1.81 15.40 -16.08
N GLN A 311 1.51 14.65 -15.01
CA GLN A 311 0.94 15.21 -13.79
C GLN A 311 1.84 16.26 -13.12
N TYR A 312 3.15 16.02 -13.05
CA TYR A 312 4.08 16.95 -12.41
C TYR A 312 4.34 18.20 -13.26
N LEU A 313 4.33 18.08 -14.60
CA LEU A 313 4.38 19.24 -15.50
C LEU A 313 3.09 20.08 -15.42
N GLU A 314 1.90 19.46 -15.37
CA GLU A 314 0.64 20.18 -15.15
C GLU A 314 0.59 20.86 -13.77
N ARG A 315 1.08 20.20 -12.71
CA ARG A 315 1.18 20.77 -11.36
C ARG A 315 2.11 21.98 -11.32
N ALA A 316 3.26 21.90 -11.98
CA ALA A 316 4.19 23.02 -12.10
C ALA A 316 3.58 24.19 -12.89
N HIS A 317 2.90 23.93 -14.01
CA HIS A 317 2.25 24.97 -14.82
C HIS A 317 1.05 25.60 -14.10
N LYS A 318 0.31 24.83 -13.29
CA LYS A 318 -0.77 25.35 -12.43
C LYS A 318 -0.24 26.18 -11.26
N ASN A 319 0.93 25.83 -10.73
CA ASN A 319 1.61 26.64 -9.72
C ASN A 319 2.07 27.98 -10.33
N ASP A 320 2.78 27.95 -11.46
CA ASP A 320 3.15 29.15 -12.21
C ASP A 320 2.92 29.02 -13.72
N SER A 321 1.77 29.54 -14.19
CA SER A 321 1.42 29.59 -15.62
C SER A 321 2.28 30.59 -16.39
N THR A 322 3.06 31.43 -15.70
CA THR A 322 3.96 32.42 -16.29
C THR A 322 5.41 31.95 -16.40
N ASP A 323 5.73 30.77 -15.84
CA ASP A 323 7.04 30.13 -15.97
C ASP A 323 7.22 29.59 -17.39
N GLU A 324 8.02 30.31 -18.19
CA GLU A 324 8.35 29.95 -19.58
C GLU A 324 9.01 28.56 -19.68
N HIS A 325 9.82 28.15 -18.70
CA HIS A 325 10.57 26.91 -18.77
C HIS A 325 9.67 25.70 -18.50
N VAL A 326 8.83 25.78 -17.46
CA VAL A 326 7.79 24.78 -17.18
C VAL A 326 6.83 24.67 -18.36
N THR A 327 6.34 25.79 -18.87
CA THR A 327 5.33 25.79 -19.92
C THR A 327 5.91 25.32 -21.26
N ALA A 328 7.17 25.63 -21.57
CA ALA A 328 7.87 25.08 -22.73
C ALA A 328 8.05 23.56 -22.65
N ARG A 329 8.36 23.01 -21.47
CA ARG A 329 8.41 21.55 -21.25
C ARG A 329 7.04 20.90 -21.45
N LEU A 330 5.99 21.43 -20.84
CA LEU A 330 4.61 20.92 -20.98
C LEU A 330 4.11 20.96 -22.44
N LEU A 331 4.37 22.07 -23.16
CA LEU A 331 4.05 22.19 -24.58
C LEU A 331 4.89 21.24 -25.47
N GLY A 332 6.14 20.99 -25.11
CA GLY A 332 7.00 19.98 -25.73
C GLY A 332 6.43 18.57 -25.56
N TYR A 333 6.18 18.17 -24.31
CA TYR A 333 5.59 16.88 -23.95
C TYR A 333 4.25 16.64 -24.67
N TYR A 334 3.34 17.61 -24.73
CA TYR A 334 2.08 17.48 -25.49
C TYR A 334 2.25 17.52 -27.02
N THR A 335 3.37 18.01 -27.53
CA THR A 335 3.70 17.89 -28.96
C THR A 335 4.21 16.49 -29.28
N GLU A 336 5.06 15.92 -28.42
CA GLU A 336 5.68 14.61 -28.62
C GLU A 336 4.72 13.45 -28.34
N SER A 337 3.86 13.57 -27.31
CA SER A 337 2.79 12.60 -27.00
C SER A 337 1.54 12.73 -27.89
N GLY A 338 1.51 13.67 -28.85
CA GLY A 338 0.38 13.86 -29.77
C GLY A 338 -0.88 14.49 -29.15
N GLN A 339 -0.82 14.97 -27.91
CA GLN A 339 -1.95 15.52 -27.14
C GLN A 339 -2.30 16.97 -27.55
N GLY A 340 -2.66 17.15 -28.83
CA GLY A 340 -2.90 18.46 -29.44
C GLY A 340 -3.96 19.32 -28.76
N HIS A 341 -4.97 18.71 -28.12
CA HIS A 341 -6.02 19.44 -27.42
C HIS A 341 -5.53 20.04 -26.08
N LYS A 342 -4.73 19.31 -25.29
CA LYS A 342 -4.11 19.85 -24.05
C LYS A 342 -3.07 20.92 -24.39
N LYS A 343 -2.28 20.71 -25.45
CA LYS A 343 -1.40 21.76 -26.01
C LYS A 343 -2.18 23.04 -26.31
N GLN A 344 -3.36 22.93 -26.92
CA GLN A 344 -4.21 24.08 -27.23
C GLN A 344 -4.84 24.72 -25.98
N ALA A 345 -5.12 23.93 -24.94
CA ALA A 345 -5.56 24.45 -23.64
C ALA A 345 -4.47 25.26 -22.93
N VAL A 346 -3.22 24.78 -22.90
CA VAL A 346 -2.06 25.51 -22.35
C VAL A 346 -1.78 26.81 -23.13
N ILE A 347 -1.86 26.78 -24.47
CA ILE A 347 -1.77 27.98 -25.31
C ILE A 347 -2.89 28.99 -24.99
N LYS A 348 -4.10 28.49 -24.71
CA LYS A 348 -5.24 29.33 -24.32
C LYS A 348 -5.04 29.95 -22.93
N ASP A 349 -4.43 29.23 -21.99
CA ASP A 349 -4.12 29.76 -20.66
C ASP A 349 -3.04 30.85 -20.72
N LEU A 350 -1.94 30.61 -21.46
CA LEU A 350 -0.90 31.61 -21.71
C LEU A 350 -1.46 32.91 -22.31
N THR A 351 -2.33 32.80 -23.33
CA THR A 351 -2.94 33.98 -23.95
C THR A 351 -3.92 34.70 -23.02
N ALA A 352 -4.60 33.99 -22.11
CA ALA A 352 -5.43 34.61 -21.07
C ALA A 352 -4.60 35.38 -20.03
N HIS A 353 -3.37 34.94 -19.76
CA HIS A 353 -2.40 35.64 -18.91
C HIS A 353 -1.63 36.76 -19.65
N GLY A 354 -1.96 37.04 -20.93
CA GLY A 354 -1.32 38.08 -21.74
C GLY A 354 0.07 37.73 -22.26
N ILE A 355 0.49 36.46 -22.15
CA ILE A 355 1.79 35.98 -22.60
C ILE A 355 1.68 35.66 -24.10
N ALA A 356 2.65 36.15 -24.89
CA ALA A 356 2.69 35.89 -26.33
C ALA A 356 2.90 34.39 -26.60
N THR A 357 2.17 33.84 -27.57
CA THR A 357 2.21 32.41 -27.87
C THR A 357 3.60 31.99 -28.37
N PRO A 358 4.23 30.97 -27.76
CA PRO A 358 5.58 30.56 -28.14
C PRO A 358 5.59 29.68 -29.41
N GLU A 359 5.38 30.30 -30.57
CA GLU A 359 5.93 29.76 -31.83
C GLU A 359 7.46 29.98 -31.92
N GLU A 360 8.05 30.78 -31.00
CA GLU A 360 9.49 31.07 -30.95
C GLU A 360 10.29 30.29 -29.88
N ILE A 361 9.64 29.68 -28.86
CA ILE A 361 10.38 28.84 -27.89
C ILE A 361 10.68 27.48 -28.55
N LYS A 362 11.88 27.37 -29.11
CA LYS A 362 12.39 26.13 -29.68
C LYS A 362 12.56 25.09 -28.57
N PRO A 363 11.90 23.91 -28.64
CA PRO A 363 12.23 22.82 -27.74
C PRO A 363 13.69 22.41 -27.95
N LYS A 364 14.46 22.33 -26.86
CA LYS A 364 15.72 21.59 -26.86
C LYS A 364 15.36 20.13 -27.09
N LYS A 365 15.79 19.56 -28.21
CA LYS A 365 15.62 18.13 -28.49
C LYS A 365 16.21 17.30 -27.34
N SER A 366 15.38 16.54 -26.64
CA SER A 366 15.84 15.34 -25.95
C SER A 366 16.28 14.33 -27.03
N THR A 367 17.30 13.53 -26.73
CA THR A 367 17.97 12.68 -27.71
C THR A 367 17.71 11.20 -27.46
N THR A 368 16.50 10.75 -27.74
CA THR A 368 16.18 9.30 -27.89
C THR A 368 15.27 9.11 -29.10
N SER A 369 15.87 8.68 -30.20
CA SER A 369 15.19 8.38 -31.47
C SER A 369 14.82 6.91 -31.59
N ASN A 370 13.73 6.65 -32.33
CA ASN A 370 13.15 5.35 -32.73
C ASN A 370 12.22 4.75 -31.66
N THR A 371 10.99 4.31 -31.97
CA THR A 371 10.35 3.96 -33.26
C THR A 371 9.06 4.77 -33.48
N GLY A 372 8.56 5.02 -34.69
CA GLY A 372 8.85 4.35 -35.96
C GLY A 372 7.59 3.82 -36.68
N ASN A 373 6.43 4.48 -36.60
CA ASN A 373 5.38 4.32 -37.62
C ASN A 373 4.52 5.58 -37.78
N THR A 374 4.81 6.39 -38.80
CA THR A 374 4.01 7.55 -39.19
C THR A 374 2.99 7.16 -40.26
N THR A 375 1.75 6.91 -39.87
CA THR A 375 0.60 7.03 -40.80
C THR A 375 0.03 8.44 -40.70
N ALA A 376 0.36 9.28 -41.66
CA ALA A 376 -0.17 10.64 -41.73
C ALA A 376 -1.63 10.63 -42.24
N ALA A 377 -2.56 10.83 -41.32
CA ALA A 377 -3.91 11.35 -41.55
C ALA A 377 -4.30 12.13 -40.28
N SER A 378 -4.07 13.45 -40.21
CA SER A 378 -4.91 14.53 -40.78
C SER A 378 -6.23 14.70 -40.02
N SER A 379 -6.40 15.89 -39.41
CA SER A 379 -7.65 16.50 -38.91
C SER A 379 -8.58 15.63 -38.04
N VAL A 380 -8.86 16.10 -36.82
CA VAL A 380 -9.87 15.52 -35.93
C VAL A 380 -11.27 15.59 -36.58
N ASP A 381 -11.77 14.47 -37.10
CA ASP A 381 -13.10 14.35 -37.71
C ASP A 381 -14.19 14.31 -36.63
N ILE A 382 -14.56 15.49 -36.12
CA ILE A 382 -15.75 15.65 -35.26
C ILE A 382 -17.03 15.22 -36.02
N GLU A 383 -17.07 15.43 -37.35
CA GLU A 383 -18.13 14.89 -38.21
C GLU A 383 -18.26 13.36 -38.12
N GLY A 384 -17.18 12.63 -37.83
CA GLY A 384 -17.22 11.17 -37.64
C GLY A 384 -18.04 10.77 -36.42
N ILE A 385 -17.87 11.48 -35.30
CA ILE A 385 -18.60 11.23 -34.04
C ILE A 385 -20.09 11.55 -34.22
N ASP A 386 -20.42 12.69 -34.83
CA ASP A 386 -21.82 13.10 -35.03
C ASP A 386 -22.54 12.15 -36.00
N ASN A 387 -21.89 11.74 -37.11
CA ASN A 387 -22.45 10.79 -38.06
C ASN A 387 -22.65 9.38 -37.45
N LEU A 388 -21.69 8.88 -36.66
CA LEU A 388 -21.82 7.61 -35.96
C LEU A 388 -22.94 7.67 -34.90
N THR A 389 -23.03 8.77 -34.15
CA THR A 389 -24.07 8.96 -33.13
C THR A 389 -25.46 9.04 -33.75
N ALA A 390 -25.62 9.76 -34.87
CA ALA A 390 -26.87 9.83 -35.62
C ALA A 390 -27.27 8.46 -36.21
N HIS A 391 -26.31 7.68 -36.72
CA HIS A 391 -26.57 6.33 -37.21
C HIS A 391 -27.06 5.40 -36.08
N LEU A 392 -26.35 5.38 -34.95
CA LEU A 392 -26.68 4.55 -33.79
C LEU A 392 -28.01 4.94 -33.11
N ALA A 393 -28.44 6.19 -33.22
CA ALA A 393 -29.77 6.63 -32.80
C ALA A 393 -30.91 5.96 -33.62
N SER A 394 -30.61 5.49 -34.84
CA SER A 394 -31.55 4.77 -35.71
C SER A 394 -31.37 3.24 -35.71
N ASN A 395 -30.18 2.74 -35.37
CA ASN A 395 -29.86 1.32 -35.29
C ASN A 395 -28.95 1.03 -34.09
N ASN A 396 -29.55 0.58 -32.99
CA ASN A 396 -28.88 0.44 -31.70
C ASN A 396 -28.09 -0.90 -31.56
N GLU A 397 -28.28 -1.87 -32.46
CA GLU A 397 -27.70 -3.22 -32.35
C GLU A 397 -26.35 -3.38 -33.09
N ASP A 398 -25.82 -2.32 -33.70
CA ASP A 398 -24.54 -2.38 -34.42
C ASP A 398 -23.32 -2.16 -33.50
N TRP A 399 -22.84 -3.26 -32.91
CA TRP A 399 -21.63 -3.26 -32.08
C TRP A 399 -20.38 -2.73 -32.79
N GLN A 400 -20.27 -2.84 -34.13
CA GLN A 400 -19.09 -2.34 -34.85
C GLN A 400 -19.06 -0.81 -34.87
N ASN A 401 -20.22 -0.19 -35.03
CA ASN A 401 -20.34 1.26 -35.02
C ASN A 401 -20.29 1.82 -33.59
N TRP A 402 -20.81 1.13 -32.58
CA TRP A 402 -20.52 1.44 -31.17
C TRP A 402 -19.01 1.38 -30.89
N ARG A 403 -18.31 0.34 -31.35
CA ARG A 403 -16.84 0.21 -31.20
C ARG A 403 -16.07 1.35 -31.87
N LYS A 404 -16.40 1.71 -33.12
CA LYS A 404 -15.77 2.85 -33.83
C LYS A 404 -15.99 4.17 -33.09
N LEU A 405 -17.21 4.40 -32.59
CA LEU A 405 -17.53 5.58 -31.79
C LEU A 405 -16.75 5.59 -30.47
N GLY A 406 -16.51 4.42 -29.87
CA GLY A 406 -15.71 4.29 -28.65
C GLY A 406 -14.26 4.72 -28.88
N PHE A 407 -13.63 4.22 -29.95
CA PHE A 407 -12.28 4.63 -30.33
C PHE A 407 -12.23 6.12 -30.70
N ALA A 408 -13.21 6.64 -31.46
CA ALA A 408 -13.29 8.07 -31.77
C ALA A 408 -13.42 8.94 -30.50
N TYR A 409 -14.10 8.46 -29.45
CA TYR A 409 -14.10 9.15 -28.15
C TYR A 409 -12.79 9.02 -27.36
N LEU A 410 -12.01 7.95 -27.52
CA LEU A 410 -10.65 7.87 -26.97
C LEU A 410 -9.69 8.82 -27.70
N ASP A 411 -9.79 8.89 -29.02
CA ASP A 411 -9.00 9.81 -29.86
C ASP A 411 -9.35 11.28 -29.57
N ALA A 412 -10.61 11.55 -29.21
CA ALA A 412 -11.10 12.85 -28.74
C ALA A 412 -10.89 13.11 -27.22
N ASP A 413 -10.10 12.27 -26.55
CA ASP A 413 -9.80 12.25 -25.10
C ASP A 413 -11.02 12.46 -24.17
N GLN A 414 -12.10 11.75 -24.48
CA GLN A 414 -13.32 11.67 -23.66
C GLN A 414 -13.49 10.23 -23.12
N PRO A 415 -12.57 9.74 -22.26
CA PRO A 415 -12.53 8.34 -21.84
C PRO A 415 -13.77 7.91 -21.07
N GLN A 416 -14.46 8.81 -20.37
CA GLN A 416 -15.75 8.50 -19.73
C GLN A 416 -16.83 8.12 -20.77
N LYS A 417 -16.96 8.92 -21.84
CA LYS A 417 -17.90 8.61 -22.94
C LYS A 417 -17.48 7.38 -23.72
N ALA A 418 -16.19 7.21 -23.95
CA ALA A 418 -15.65 6.00 -24.55
C ALA A 418 -16.04 4.76 -23.74
N ALA A 419 -15.88 4.77 -22.41
CA ALA A 419 -16.27 3.67 -21.54
C ALA A 419 -17.77 3.35 -21.62
N GLU A 420 -18.66 4.36 -21.60
CA GLU A 420 -20.10 4.16 -21.80
C GLU A 420 -20.45 3.52 -23.16
N VAL A 421 -19.75 3.95 -24.21
CA VAL A 421 -19.95 3.52 -25.60
C VAL A 421 -19.41 2.11 -25.84
N PHE A 422 -18.22 1.80 -25.35
CA PHE A 422 -17.67 0.45 -25.38
C PHE A 422 -18.47 -0.53 -24.53
N LYS A 423 -19.00 -0.11 -23.37
CA LYS A 423 -19.91 -0.92 -22.55
C LYS A 423 -21.16 -1.36 -23.34
N LYS A 424 -21.69 -0.52 -24.23
CA LYS A 424 -22.78 -0.92 -25.14
C LYS A 424 -22.29 -1.94 -26.18
N ALA A 425 -21.12 -1.72 -26.79
CA ALA A 425 -20.54 -2.66 -27.73
C ALA A 425 -20.33 -4.06 -27.10
N THR A 426 -19.77 -4.13 -25.89
CA THR A 426 -19.49 -5.40 -25.18
C THR A 426 -20.76 -6.09 -24.64
N VAL A 427 -21.85 -5.35 -24.38
CA VAL A 427 -23.16 -5.93 -24.05
C VAL A 427 -23.84 -6.54 -25.27
N ILE A 428 -23.71 -5.93 -26.45
CA ILE A 428 -24.26 -6.46 -27.71
C ILE A 428 -23.44 -7.67 -28.19
N ARG A 429 -22.11 -7.57 -28.12
CA ARG A 429 -21.19 -8.65 -28.49
C ARG A 429 -20.01 -8.72 -27.50
N PHE A 430 -20.10 -9.68 -26.58
CA PHE A 430 -19.09 -9.88 -25.55
C PHE A 430 -17.77 -10.45 -26.12
N GLU A 431 -17.82 -11.25 -27.19
CA GLU A 431 -16.65 -11.93 -27.76
C GLU A 431 -15.82 -11.06 -28.72
N ASP A 432 -16.12 -9.77 -28.89
CA ASP A 432 -15.27 -8.89 -29.71
C ASP A 432 -14.05 -8.40 -28.92
N ALA A 433 -12.90 -9.04 -29.14
CA ALA A 433 -11.62 -8.72 -28.48
C ALA A 433 -11.27 -7.22 -28.53
N GLN A 434 -11.53 -6.56 -29.66
CA GLN A 434 -11.20 -5.14 -29.85
C GLN A 434 -12.16 -4.18 -29.11
N SER A 435 -13.42 -4.56 -28.91
CA SER A 435 -14.35 -3.81 -28.03
C SER A 435 -13.98 -3.97 -26.56
N GLN A 436 -13.58 -5.18 -26.15
CA GLN A 436 -13.09 -5.45 -24.79
C GLN A 436 -11.77 -4.72 -24.52
N TYR A 437 -10.83 -4.73 -25.46
CA TYR A 437 -9.59 -3.94 -25.40
C TYR A 437 -9.88 -2.44 -25.31
N GLY A 438 -10.75 -1.89 -26.18
CA GLY A 438 -11.15 -0.49 -26.13
C GLY A 438 -11.83 -0.10 -24.81
N PHE A 439 -12.63 -1.00 -24.23
CA PHE A 439 -13.25 -0.80 -22.92
C PHE A 439 -12.22 -0.74 -21.79
N GLY A 440 -11.26 -1.67 -21.78
CA GLY A 440 -10.15 -1.66 -20.82
C GLY A 440 -9.29 -0.41 -20.95
N LEU A 441 -8.98 -0.01 -22.19
CA LEU A 441 -8.19 1.19 -22.48
C LEU A 441 -8.89 2.48 -22.03
N ALA A 442 -10.23 2.53 -22.13
CA ALA A 442 -11.02 3.63 -21.58
C ALA A 442 -10.88 3.73 -20.05
N HIS A 443 -11.02 2.61 -19.31
CA HIS A 443 -10.83 2.59 -17.86
C HIS A 443 -9.37 2.88 -17.46
N GLN A 444 -8.39 2.37 -18.20
CA GLN A 444 -6.97 2.66 -17.96
C GLN A 444 -6.66 4.17 -18.14
N LYS A 445 -7.25 4.84 -19.14
CA LYS A 445 -7.16 6.30 -19.31
C LYS A 445 -7.88 7.10 -18.21
N LEU A 446 -8.79 6.48 -17.46
CA LEU A 446 -9.42 7.07 -16.27
C LEU A 446 -8.58 6.89 -14.99
N GLY A 447 -7.43 6.19 -15.06
CA GLY A 447 -6.67 5.74 -13.88
C GLY A 447 -7.32 4.55 -13.14
N ASP A 448 -8.43 4.03 -13.66
CA ASP A 448 -9.19 2.95 -13.06
C ASP A 448 -8.64 1.58 -13.51
N HIS A 449 -7.42 1.29 -13.05
CA HIS A 449 -6.75 0.02 -13.33
C HIS A 449 -7.58 -1.20 -12.88
N SER A 450 -8.37 -1.05 -11.81
CA SER A 450 -9.21 -2.11 -11.24
C SER A 450 -10.26 -2.62 -12.23
N HIS A 451 -11.00 -1.71 -12.90
CA HIS A 451 -11.99 -2.09 -13.91
C HIS A 451 -11.38 -2.31 -15.30
N ALA A 452 -10.14 -1.87 -15.54
CA ALA A 452 -9.43 -2.11 -16.80
C ALA A 452 -8.92 -3.56 -16.96
N ILE A 453 -8.55 -4.23 -15.85
CA ILE A 453 -7.98 -5.59 -15.85
C ILE A 453 -8.91 -6.62 -16.51
N HIS A 454 -10.18 -6.72 -16.09
CA HIS A 454 -11.09 -7.75 -16.60
C HIS A 454 -11.38 -7.63 -18.12
N PRO A 455 -11.70 -6.44 -18.68
CA PRO A 455 -11.83 -6.28 -20.13
C PRO A 455 -10.59 -6.69 -20.93
N PHE A 456 -9.38 -6.40 -20.44
CA PHE A 456 -8.16 -6.87 -21.13
C PHE A 456 -7.97 -8.39 -21.03
N GLU A 457 -8.32 -9.01 -19.90
CA GLU A 457 -8.32 -10.48 -19.76
C GLU A 457 -9.33 -11.16 -20.70
N GLU A 458 -10.51 -10.56 -20.89
CA GLU A 458 -11.46 -11.04 -21.89
C GLU A 458 -10.93 -10.82 -23.32
N ALA A 459 -10.33 -9.67 -23.62
CA ALA A 459 -9.72 -9.40 -24.92
C ALA A 459 -8.66 -10.48 -25.28
N LEU A 460 -7.79 -10.83 -24.33
CA LEU A 460 -6.78 -11.89 -24.49
C LEU A 460 -7.37 -13.31 -24.49
N ARG A 461 -8.52 -13.53 -23.87
CA ARG A 461 -9.24 -14.82 -23.96
C ARG A 461 -9.80 -15.04 -25.35
N GLN A 462 -10.29 -13.98 -26.01
CA GLN A 462 -10.83 -14.04 -27.37
C GLN A 462 -9.72 -14.02 -28.43
N ASP A 463 -8.68 -13.18 -28.25
CA ASP A 463 -7.47 -13.17 -29.09
C ASP A 463 -6.19 -13.24 -28.23
N PRO A 464 -5.65 -14.44 -27.99
CA PRO A 464 -4.40 -14.64 -27.25
C PRO A 464 -3.14 -14.04 -27.89
N LYS A 465 -3.22 -13.47 -29.09
CA LYS A 465 -2.09 -12.82 -29.80
C LYS A 465 -2.19 -11.29 -29.86
N HIS A 466 -3.15 -10.70 -29.15
CA HIS A 466 -3.32 -9.25 -29.09
C HIS A 466 -2.27 -8.61 -28.18
N GLU A 467 -1.07 -8.37 -28.70
CA GLU A 467 0.09 -7.85 -27.95
C GLU A 467 -0.19 -6.47 -27.30
N GLU A 468 -1.02 -5.63 -27.90
CA GLU A 468 -1.44 -4.36 -27.32
C GLU A 468 -2.30 -4.57 -26.07
N ALA A 469 -3.27 -5.49 -26.11
CA ALA A 469 -4.08 -5.85 -24.94
C ALA A 469 -3.23 -6.53 -23.84
N LYS A 470 -2.23 -7.32 -24.23
CA LYS A 470 -1.26 -7.95 -23.31
C LYS A 470 -0.42 -6.89 -22.58
N THR A 471 0.08 -5.90 -23.32
CA THR A 471 0.86 -4.78 -22.79
C THR A 471 0.01 -3.90 -21.87
N ALA A 472 -1.20 -3.55 -22.29
CA ALA A 472 -2.15 -2.75 -21.52
C ALA A 472 -2.62 -3.45 -20.23
N LEU A 473 -2.82 -4.77 -20.28
CA LEU A 473 -3.07 -5.59 -19.09
C LEU A 473 -1.87 -5.56 -18.13
N LYS A 474 -0.64 -5.74 -18.62
CA LYS A 474 0.57 -5.67 -17.77
C LYS A 474 0.67 -4.33 -17.05
N ILE A 475 0.49 -3.22 -17.76
CA ILE A 475 0.48 -1.87 -17.17
C ILE A 475 -0.63 -1.73 -16.12
N SER A 476 -1.84 -2.24 -16.39
CA SER A 476 -2.95 -2.16 -15.44
C SER A 476 -2.79 -3.07 -14.23
N LEU A 477 -2.17 -4.24 -14.38
CA LEU A 477 -1.80 -5.10 -13.25
C LEU A 477 -0.75 -4.42 -12.35
N LEU A 478 0.29 -3.81 -12.93
CA LEU A 478 1.33 -3.12 -12.18
C LEU A 478 0.80 -1.85 -11.49
N GLY A 479 0.05 -0.99 -12.20
CA GLY A 479 -0.59 0.18 -11.59
C GLY A 479 -1.59 -0.18 -10.49
N TYR A 480 -2.25 -1.35 -10.58
CA TYR A 480 -3.07 -1.87 -9.49
C TYR A 480 -2.24 -2.51 -8.35
N CYS A 481 -1.03 -3.03 -8.62
CA CYS A 481 -0.09 -3.44 -7.56
C CYS A 481 0.35 -2.25 -6.72
N ASP A 482 0.64 -1.11 -7.33
CA ASP A 482 1.03 0.10 -6.60
C ASP A 482 -0.11 0.62 -5.72
N HIS A 483 -1.35 0.67 -6.25
CA HIS A 483 -2.52 0.96 -5.44
C HIS A 483 -2.74 -0.08 -4.31
N MET A 484 -2.51 -1.37 -4.58
CA MET A 484 -2.58 -2.43 -3.56
C MET A 484 -1.47 -2.31 -2.49
N ARG A 485 -0.31 -1.74 -2.85
CA ARG A 485 0.81 -1.42 -1.94
C ARG A 485 0.45 -0.25 -1.02
N GLU A 486 -0.19 0.80 -1.56
CA GLU A 486 -0.72 1.92 -0.76
C GLU A 486 -1.72 1.46 0.30
N ILE A 487 -2.66 0.56 -0.05
CA ILE A 487 -3.65 0.03 0.91
C ILE A 487 -3.15 -1.18 1.72
N GLY A 488 -1.86 -1.55 1.61
CA GLY A 488 -1.22 -2.61 2.40
C GLY A 488 -1.70 -4.04 2.12
N ASN A 489 -2.30 -4.32 0.97
CA ASN A 489 -2.87 -5.64 0.64
C ASN A 489 -1.83 -6.54 -0.05
N LEU A 490 -0.80 -6.95 0.70
CA LEU A 490 0.33 -7.72 0.19
C LEU A 490 -0.07 -9.00 -0.57
N LEU A 491 -1.08 -9.74 -0.08
CA LEU A 491 -1.54 -10.98 -0.72
C LEU A 491 -2.10 -10.76 -2.14
N ALA A 492 -2.71 -9.60 -2.40
CA ALA A 492 -3.20 -9.26 -3.73
C ALA A 492 -2.06 -8.84 -4.66
N ILE A 493 -1.06 -8.12 -4.15
CA ILE A 493 0.15 -7.73 -4.90
C ILE A 493 0.85 -8.98 -5.45
N GLU A 494 1.01 -10.03 -4.64
CA GLU A 494 1.58 -11.31 -5.08
C GLU A 494 0.86 -11.89 -6.31
N GLN A 495 -0.48 -11.95 -6.26
CA GLN A 495 -1.29 -12.51 -7.33
C GLN A 495 -1.19 -11.70 -8.62
N PHE A 496 -1.12 -10.36 -8.52
CA PHE A 496 -1.04 -9.49 -9.68
C PHE A 496 0.38 -9.40 -10.25
N LEU A 497 1.43 -9.38 -9.43
CA LEU A 497 2.83 -9.45 -9.88
C LEU A 497 3.14 -10.81 -10.52
N GLU A 498 2.70 -11.92 -9.92
CA GLU A 498 2.81 -13.24 -10.56
C GLU A 498 2.09 -13.28 -11.90
N LYS A 499 0.92 -12.64 -12.02
CA LYS A 499 0.14 -12.60 -13.26
C LYS A 499 0.82 -11.73 -14.32
N ALA A 500 1.37 -10.58 -13.94
CA ALA A 500 2.16 -9.72 -14.81
C ALA A 500 3.42 -10.45 -15.34
N HIS A 501 4.17 -11.12 -14.45
CA HIS A 501 5.32 -11.93 -14.85
C HIS A 501 4.91 -13.10 -15.75
N LYS A 502 3.81 -13.81 -15.47
CA LYS A 502 3.31 -14.91 -16.32
C LYS A 502 2.87 -14.45 -17.72
N LEU A 503 2.43 -13.21 -17.89
CA LEU A 503 2.13 -12.64 -19.20
C LEU A 503 3.42 -12.43 -20.01
N ASP A 504 4.48 -11.95 -19.38
CA ASP A 504 5.73 -11.59 -20.04
C ASP A 504 6.97 -11.98 -19.20
N PRO A 505 7.33 -13.28 -19.14
CA PRO A 505 8.43 -13.75 -18.28
C PRO A 505 9.82 -13.26 -18.70
N ALA A 506 9.93 -12.65 -19.89
CA ALA A 506 11.16 -12.06 -20.39
C ALA A 506 11.35 -10.60 -19.92
N ASP A 507 10.35 -10.00 -19.28
CA ASP A 507 10.43 -8.66 -18.73
C ASP A 507 11.19 -8.67 -17.40
N GLU A 508 12.47 -8.28 -17.46
CA GLU A 508 13.34 -8.14 -16.29
C GLU A 508 12.75 -7.17 -15.25
N SER A 509 12.01 -6.13 -15.67
CA SER A 509 11.46 -5.11 -14.74
C SER A 509 10.36 -5.71 -13.85
N THR A 510 9.36 -6.34 -14.45
CA THR A 510 8.30 -7.06 -13.72
C THR A 510 8.87 -8.20 -12.86
N THR A 511 9.89 -8.89 -13.37
CA THR A 511 10.55 -9.99 -12.66
C THR A 511 11.36 -9.49 -11.45
N ARG A 512 12.03 -8.33 -11.57
CA ARG A 512 12.73 -7.67 -10.46
C ARG A 512 11.76 -7.17 -9.37
N LEU A 513 10.63 -6.59 -9.75
CA LEU A 513 9.58 -6.19 -8.82
C LEU A 513 9.00 -7.38 -8.03
N LEU A 514 8.83 -8.53 -8.69
CA LEU A 514 8.39 -9.77 -8.02
C LEU A 514 9.47 -10.33 -7.07
N PHE A 515 10.75 -10.26 -7.44
CA PHE A 515 11.87 -10.61 -6.56
C PHE A 515 11.92 -9.72 -5.31
N GLU A 516 11.79 -8.40 -5.48
CA GLU A 516 11.78 -7.42 -4.41
C GLU A 516 10.59 -7.65 -3.46
N TYR A 517 9.38 -7.87 -3.99
CA TYR A 517 8.20 -8.24 -3.19
C TYR A 517 8.45 -9.51 -2.34
N TYR A 518 9.02 -10.58 -2.91
CA TYR A 518 9.29 -11.80 -2.15
C TYR A 518 10.39 -11.61 -1.09
N LYS A 519 11.37 -10.73 -1.35
CA LYS A 519 12.40 -10.36 -0.38
C LYS A 519 11.82 -9.53 0.78
N GLU A 520 10.99 -8.53 0.49
CA GLU A 520 10.29 -7.69 1.47
C GLU A 520 9.35 -8.50 2.36
N THR A 521 8.62 -9.47 1.79
CA THR A 521 7.68 -10.33 2.52
C THR A 521 8.32 -11.53 3.22
N GLY A 522 9.65 -11.66 3.17
CA GLY A 522 10.38 -12.76 3.82
C GLY A 522 10.21 -14.13 3.16
N GLN A 523 9.70 -14.19 1.93
CA GLN A 523 9.47 -15.41 1.17
C GLN A 523 10.76 -15.90 0.48
N GLY A 524 11.78 -16.21 1.27
CA GLY A 524 13.15 -16.48 0.79
C GLY A 524 13.26 -17.58 -0.27
N THR A 525 12.42 -18.62 -0.23
CA THR A 525 12.40 -19.69 -1.24
C THR A 525 11.83 -19.23 -2.59
N GLN A 526 10.90 -18.28 -2.58
CA GLN A 526 10.29 -17.70 -3.78
C GLN A 526 11.25 -16.65 -4.37
N ALA A 527 11.82 -15.78 -3.52
CA ALA A 527 12.88 -14.86 -3.90
C ALA A 527 14.07 -15.60 -4.56
N ALA A 528 14.51 -16.72 -3.99
CA ALA A 528 15.58 -17.53 -4.57
C ALA A 528 15.26 -18.11 -5.97
N LYS A 529 13.99 -18.41 -6.27
CA LYS A 529 13.59 -18.86 -7.63
C LYS A 529 13.67 -17.72 -8.63
N ILE A 530 13.09 -16.58 -8.31
CA ILE A 530 13.11 -15.41 -9.21
C ILE A 530 14.54 -14.86 -9.37
N ALA A 531 15.40 -14.98 -8.35
CA ALA A 531 16.83 -14.67 -8.45
C ALA A 531 17.58 -15.53 -9.51
N ILE A 532 17.18 -16.80 -9.68
CA ILE A 532 17.76 -17.67 -10.73
C ILE A 532 17.29 -17.22 -12.11
N GLU A 533 16.03 -16.79 -12.25
CA GLU A 533 15.47 -16.25 -13.50
C GLU A 533 16.15 -14.92 -13.89
N LEU A 534 16.48 -14.08 -12.92
CA LEU A 534 17.26 -12.85 -13.08
C LEU A 534 18.78 -13.09 -13.26
N GLY A 535 19.28 -14.31 -13.03
CA GLY A 535 20.69 -14.68 -13.20
C GLY A 535 21.63 -14.11 -12.13
N PHE A 536 21.16 -13.85 -10.91
CA PHE A 536 21.99 -13.34 -9.81
C PHE A 536 23.02 -14.37 -9.29
N ASP A 537 24.15 -13.87 -8.78
CA ASP A 537 25.23 -14.70 -8.25
C ASP A 537 24.88 -15.25 -6.85
N ALA A 538 25.54 -16.35 -6.44
CA ALA A 538 25.28 -17.04 -5.17
C ALA A 538 25.25 -16.15 -3.90
N PRO A 539 26.08 -15.09 -3.75
CA PRO A 539 25.98 -14.15 -2.62
C PRO A 539 24.67 -13.36 -2.62
N GLU A 540 24.17 -12.96 -3.79
CA GLU A 540 22.96 -12.16 -3.97
C GLU A 540 21.71 -13.04 -3.75
N MET A 541 21.75 -14.29 -4.23
CA MET A 541 20.76 -15.32 -3.87
C MET A 541 20.67 -15.52 -2.35
N SER A 542 21.80 -15.54 -1.64
CA SER A 542 21.82 -15.70 -0.19
C SER A 542 21.27 -14.48 0.57
N ALA A 543 21.38 -13.27 -0.01
CA ALA A 543 20.87 -12.03 0.57
C ALA A 543 19.34 -11.88 0.45
N GLY A 544 18.68 -12.63 -0.45
CA GLY A 544 17.22 -12.75 -0.50
C GLY A 544 16.65 -13.88 0.37
N ALA A 545 17.47 -14.86 0.74
CA ALA A 545 17.05 -16.09 1.40
C ALA A 545 17.21 -16.05 2.94
N GLY A 546 16.43 -15.19 3.60
CA GLY A 546 16.40 -15.10 5.07
C GLY A 546 16.15 -16.46 5.75
N GLU A 547 17.03 -16.83 6.69
CA GLU A 547 17.01 -18.05 7.53
C GLU A 547 16.68 -19.39 6.82
N VAL A 548 16.94 -19.54 5.52
CA VAL A 548 16.79 -20.84 4.84
C VAL A 548 17.91 -21.80 5.29
N PRO A 549 17.60 -22.99 5.83
CA PRO A 549 18.63 -23.95 6.23
C PRO A 549 19.49 -24.39 5.03
N LEU A 550 20.81 -24.45 5.22
CA LEU A 550 21.81 -24.84 4.21
C LEU A 550 21.48 -26.14 3.44
N SER A 551 20.72 -27.06 4.05
CA SER A 551 20.24 -28.28 3.39
C SER A 551 19.24 -28.01 2.26
N GLN A 552 18.37 -27.01 2.37
CA GLN A 552 17.39 -26.67 1.34
C GLN A 552 17.98 -25.80 0.24
N GLN A 553 19.03 -25.02 0.54
CA GLN A 553 19.79 -24.27 -0.48
C GLN A 553 20.54 -25.22 -1.43
N ALA A 554 21.04 -26.36 -0.92
CA ALA A 554 21.74 -27.35 -1.75
C ALA A 554 20.83 -28.02 -2.81
N ASP A 555 19.57 -28.33 -2.46
CA ASP A 555 18.62 -28.99 -3.37
C ASP A 555 18.16 -28.08 -4.53
N LEU A 556 18.21 -26.76 -4.37
CA LEU A 556 17.86 -25.77 -5.40
C LEU A 556 19.01 -25.45 -6.37
N LEU A 557 20.25 -25.83 -6.04
CA LEU A 557 21.46 -25.47 -6.80
C LEU A 557 21.96 -26.57 -7.75
N LEU A 558 21.24 -27.69 -7.88
CA LEU A 558 21.58 -28.75 -8.83
C LEU A 558 21.11 -28.39 -10.25
N PRO A 559 22.01 -28.26 -11.25
CA PRO A 559 21.60 -28.04 -12.62
C PRO A 559 20.77 -29.21 -13.15
N ALA A 560 19.69 -28.91 -13.87
CA ALA A 560 18.97 -29.91 -14.66
C ALA A 560 19.85 -30.36 -15.85
N GLU A 561 20.74 -31.33 -15.60
CA GLU A 561 21.56 -31.91 -16.67
C GLU A 561 20.68 -32.52 -17.75
N ARG A 562 20.76 -31.95 -18.96
CA ARG A 562 20.13 -32.50 -20.16
C ARG A 562 20.74 -33.89 -20.40
N GLY A 563 19.91 -34.93 -20.29
CA GLY A 563 20.36 -36.31 -20.40
C GLY A 563 21.07 -36.63 -21.71
N TYR A 564 22.40 -36.64 -21.67
CA TYR A 564 23.25 -37.30 -22.63
C TYR A 564 23.46 -38.75 -22.16
N GLN A 565 23.33 -39.73 -23.05
CA GLN A 565 23.38 -41.14 -22.65
C GLN A 565 24.81 -41.58 -22.29
N PRO A 566 25.00 -42.43 -21.27
CA PRO A 566 26.32 -42.95 -20.91
C PRO A 566 26.66 -44.22 -21.67
N GLU A 567 27.82 -44.24 -22.34
CA GLU A 567 28.52 -45.48 -22.66
C GLU A 567 29.54 -45.82 -21.56
N THR A 568 29.63 -47.10 -21.24
CA THR A 568 30.30 -47.66 -20.04
C THR A 568 31.82 -47.89 -20.19
N PRO A 569 32.57 -48.09 -19.08
CA PRO A 569 33.95 -47.60 -18.96
C PRO A 569 35.06 -48.66 -19.07
N LYS A 570 36.29 -48.18 -19.29
CA LYS A 570 37.61 -48.81 -19.03
C LYS A 570 38.65 -47.68 -18.83
N GLU A 571 39.70 -47.77 -18.04
CA GLU A 571 40.23 -48.74 -17.06
C GLU A 571 41.20 -47.94 -16.14
N GLU A 572 41.36 -48.27 -14.85
CA GLU A 572 42.42 -47.70 -14.01
C GLU A 572 43.79 -48.33 -14.37
N PRO A 573 44.91 -47.62 -14.11
CA PRO A 573 45.89 -48.24 -13.22
C PRO A 573 46.58 -47.30 -12.21
N THR A 574 47.18 -47.94 -11.21
CA THR A 574 47.65 -47.37 -9.94
C THR A 574 49.15 -47.02 -9.87
N ILE A 575 49.44 -45.85 -9.27
CA ILE A 575 50.41 -45.63 -8.16
C ILE A 575 51.96 -45.65 -8.41
N ASN A 576 52.64 -44.71 -7.69
CA ASN A 576 54.06 -44.58 -7.28
C ASN A 576 55.12 -43.97 -8.22
N ASP A 577 55.59 -42.76 -7.87
CA ASP A 577 56.97 -42.52 -7.34
C ASP A 577 57.03 -41.18 -6.54
N PRO A 578 57.77 -41.03 -5.42
CA PRO A 578 57.76 -39.82 -4.59
C PRO A 578 59.00 -38.89 -4.75
N ASN A 579 58.77 -37.59 -4.56
CA ASN A 579 59.72 -36.44 -4.61
C ASN A 579 60.20 -36.03 -6.03
N LYS A 580 59.54 -35.05 -6.68
CA LYS A 580 59.82 -33.58 -6.63
C LYS A 580 61.22 -33.19 -7.15
N SER A 581 61.41 -32.15 -7.97
CA SER A 581 60.66 -30.90 -8.24
C SER A 581 61.15 -30.26 -9.57
N ILE A 582 60.67 -29.14 -10.15
CA ILE A 582 59.66 -28.08 -9.88
C ILE A 582 59.06 -27.73 -11.29
N VAL A 583 57.80 -27.31 -11.55
CA VAL A 583 57.14 -25.99 -11.37
C VAL A 583 55.68 -26.14 -11.88
N GLY A 584 54.68 -25.58 -11.22
CA GLY A 584 53.30 -25.49 -11.75
C GLY A 584 52.21 -25.39 -10.68
N ASN A 585 51.26 -24.48 -10.90
CA ASN A 585 50.18 -24.01 -10.01
C ASN A 585 49.30 -25.05 -9.27
N VAL A 586 48.47 -24.50 -8.35
CA VAL A 586 47.30 -25.06 -7.65
C VAL A 586 47.53 -25.62 -6.23
N LYS A 587 47.10 -24.81 -5.24
CA LYS A 587 46.34 -25.22 -4.04
C LYS A 587 45.28 -24.13 -3.84
N ALA A 588 43.97 -24.38 -3.77
CA ALA A 588 43.22 -25.43 -3.06
C ALA A 588 43.38 -25.31 -1.53
N TYR A 589 42.65 -24.36 -0.93
CA TYR A 589 42.29 -24.41 0.48
C TYR A 589 41.03 -25.26 0.64
N SER A 590 41.21 -26.55 0.92
CA SER A 590 40.16 -27.41 1.44
C SER A 590 40.09 -27.22 2.96
N GLU A 591 39.24 -26.33 3.47
CA GLU A 591 38.90 -26.31 4.90
C GLU A 591 37.99 -27.51 5.23
N VAL A 592 38.60 -28.69 5.39
CA VAL A 592 37.94 -29.78 6.12
C VAL A 592 37.92 -29.36 7.59
N PRO A 593 36.76 -29.20 8.23
CA PRO A 593 36.72 -28.63 9.58
C PRO A 593 37.24 -29.63 10.60
N GLU A 594 38.25 -29.22 11.37
CA GLU A 594 38.82 -30.04 12.45
C GLU A 594 37.77 -30.36 13.51
N MET A 595 37.59 -31.65 13.78
CA MET A 595 36.70 -32.19 14.81
C MET A 595 37.47 -32.43 16.10
N LEU A 596 37.14 -31.68 17.15
CA LEU A 596 37.78 -31.75 18.47
C LEU A 596 36.82 -32.36 19.51
N PRO A 597 37.30 -33.19 20.45
CA PRO A 597 36.46 -33.74 21.51
C PRO A 597 36.12 -32.67 22.55
N CYS A 598 34.83 -32.50 22.85
CA CYS A 598 34.37 -31.54 23.84
C CYS A 598 34.96 -31.85 25.24
N PRO A 599 35.58 -30.88 25.94
CA PRO A 599 36.16 -31.12 27.27
C PRO A 599 35.12 -31.49 28.34
N ALA A 600 33.83 -31.16 28.12
CA ALA A 600 32.75 -31.45 29.07
C ALA A 600 32.10 -32.84 28.90
N CYS A 601 31.98 -33.38 27.68
CA CYS A 601 31.29 -34.65 27.40
C CYS A 601 32.07 -35.63 26.51
N LYS A 602 33.27 -35.25 26.05
CA LYS A 602 34.19 -35.99 25.16
C LYS A 602 33.66 -36.38 23.77
N GLN A 603 32.44 -36.01 23.42
CA GLN A 603 31.91 -36.16 22.05
C GLN A 603 32.59 -35.17 21.09
N MET A 604 32.80 -35.59 19.83
CA MET A 604 33.44 -34.73 18.83
C MET A 604 32.51 -33.62 18.35
N MET A 605 33.07 -32.43 18.16
CA MET A 605 32.40 -31.24 17.67
C MET A 605 33.33 -30.39 16.81
N LEU A 606 32.77 -29.56 15.94
CA LEU A 606 33.52 -28.66 15.07
C LEU A 606 34.35 -27.67 15.92
N GLY A 607 35.67 -27.63 15.70
CA GLY A 607 36.62 -26.89 16.54
C GLY A 607 36.42 -25.37 16.58
N ARG A 608 35.63 -24.79 15.68
CA ARG A 608 35.26 -23.35 15.71
C ARG A 608 33.95 -23.05 16.46
N SER A 609 33.18 -24.07 16.88
CA SER A 609 31.91 -23.86 17.58
C SER A 609 32.10 -23.55 19.05
N ARG A 610 31.56 -22.41 19.52
CA ARG A 610 31.54 -22.05 20.95
C ARG A 610 30.47 -22.80 21.75
N LEU A 611 29.53 -23.51 21.13
CA LEU A 611 28.47 -24.25 21.81
C LEU A 611 28.51 -25.73 21.43
N CYS A 612 28.55 -26.62 22.42
CA CYS A 612 28.53 -28.07 22.16
C CYS A 612 27.08 -28.56 21.93
N PRO A 613 26.71 -29.05 20.73
CA PRO A 613 25.34 -29.49 20.44
C PRO A 613 24.91 -30.71 21.26
N HIS A 614 25.85 -31.53 21.75
CA HIS A 614 25.55 -32.71 22.55
C HIS A 614 25.27 -32.43 24.04
N CYS A 615 25.76 -31.33 24.60
CA CYS A 615 25.58 -31.05 26.04
C CYS A 615 25.12 -29.62 26.37
N GLY A 616 24.94 -28.76 25.36
CA GLY A 616 24.46 -27.38 25.51
C GLY A 616 25.43 -26.43 26.23
N LYS A 617 26.66 -26.87 26.54
CA LYS A 617 27.64 -26.04 27.25
C LYS A 617 28.48 -25.22 26.28
N THR A 618 28.78 -23.99 26.70
CA THR A 618 29.69 -23.08 26.03
C THR A 618 31.14 -23.49 26.31
N VAL A 619 31.98 -23.47 25.28
CA VAL A 619 33.37 -23.93 25.31
C VAL A 619 34.26 -22.91 24.60
N ASP A 620 35.44 -22.61 25.16
CA ASP A 620 36.42 -21.78 24.45
C ASP A 620 37.29 -22.64 23.52
N PRO A 621 37.25 -22.43 22.19
CA PRO A 621 37.98 -23.25 21.23
C PRO A 621 39.51 -23.07 21.27
N ILE A 622 40.04 -22.05 21.95
CA ILE A 622 41.49 -21.78 22.00
C ILE A 622 42.14 -22.38 23.26
N ILE A 623 41.38 -22.54 24.36
CA ILE A 623 41.94 -22.89 25.69
C ILE A 623 41.39 -24.22 26.23
N GLY A 624 40.30 -24.77 25.67
CA GLY A 624 39.81 -26.11 26.03
C GLY A 624 39.18 -26.24 27.43
N THR A 625 38.75 -25.11 28.02
CA THR A 625 38.10 -25.05 29.33
C THR A 625 36.62 -24.62 29.21
N VAL A 626 35.81 -25.02 30.20
CA VAL A 626 34.38 -24.67 30.27
C VAL A 626 34.21 -23.36 31.04
N ILE A 627 33.56 -22.37 30.43
CA ILE A 627 33.29 -21.06 31.06
C ILE A 627 32.01 -21.15 31.92
N SER A 628 32.01 -20.56 33.13
CA SER A 628 30.88 -20.65 34.08
C SER A 628 30.46 -19.32 34.72
N GLY A 629 29.20 -18.91 34.48
CA GLY A 629 28.50 -17.78 35.14
C GLY A 629 28.85 -16.38 34.58
N ARG A 630 27.96 -15.39 34.61
CA ARG A 630 26.65 -15.23 35.27
C ARG A 630 25.73 -14.25 34.50
N ASN A 631 24.42 -14.34 34.77
CA ASN A 631 23.36 -13.33 34.58
C ASN A 631 22.97 -12.92 33.14
N ALA A 632 21.92 -13.57 32.62
CA ALA A 632 20.91 -12.96 31.74
C ALA A 632 19.52 -13.19 32.40
N PRO A 633 18.54 -12.27 32.27
CA PRO A 633 17.26 -12.39 32.99
C PRO A 633 16.37 -13.55 32.51
N GLU A 634 15.61 -14.13 33.43
CA GLU A 634 14.69 -15.26 33.17
C GLU A 634 13.35 -14.78 32.60
N GLU A 635 13.17 -14.72 31.27
CA GLU A 635 11.82 -14.56 30.69
C GLU A 635 11.66 -15.13 29.26
N SER A 636 12.09 -16.38 29.05
CA SER A 636 11.81 -17.12 27.79
C SER A 636 11.81 -18.66 27.95
N GLY A 637 11.50 -19.15 29.16
CA GLY A 637 11.56 -20.58 29.52
C GLY A 637 10.25 -21.37 29.51
N GLY A 638 9.11 -20.75 29.15
CA GLY A 638 7.77 -21.31 29.40
C GLY A 638 7.20 -22.26 28.34
N PHE A 639 7.48 -22.05 27.06
CA PHE A 639 6.63 -22.59 25.98
C PHE A 639 6.97 -24.01 25.50
N PHE A 640 8.24 -24.42 25.59
CA PHE A 640 8.72 -25.65 24.92
C PHE A 640 8.56 -26.98 25.70
N LYS A 641 7.97 -26.98 26.90
CA LYS A 641 7.93 -28.17 27.79
C LYS A 641 6.63 -28.99 27.83
N LYS A 642 5.60 -28.65 27.03
CA LYS A 642 4.29 -29.35 27.04
C LYS A 642 4.00 -30.29 25.86
N LEU A 643 4.76 -30.25 24.76
CA LEU A 643 4.43 -31.00 23.54
C LEU A 643 4.95 -32.46 23.47
N PHE A 644 5.73 -32.93 24.45
CA PHE A 644 6.17 -34.33 24.53
C PHE A 644 5.99 -34.92 25.93
N LYS A 645 4.74 -35.28 26.31
CA LYS A 645 4.48 -36.31 27.34
C LYS A 645 3.04 -36.85 27.30
N LYS A 646 2.97 -38.19 27.14
CA LYS A 646 1.81 -39.11 26.99
C LYS A 646 1.49 -39.40 25.51
N LYS A 647 1.92 -40.55 24.98
CA LYS A 647 1.41 -41.94 25.17
C LYS A 647 -0.01 -42.11 24.64
#